data_AF-A0A0R1UZI8-F1
#
_entry.id   AF-A0A0R1UZI8-F1
#
_cell.length_a   1.000
_cell.length_b   1.000
_cell.length_c   1.000
_cell.angle_alpha   90.00
_cell.angle_beta   90.00
_cell.angle_gamma   90.00
#
_symmetry.space_group_name_H-M   'P 1'
#
loop_
_entity.id
_entity.type
_entity.pdbx_description
1 polymer ?
#
loop_
_entity_poly.entity_id
_entity_poly.type
_entity_poly.pdbx_seq_one_letter_code
_entity_poly.pdbx_strand_id
1 'polypeptide(L)'
;MMVWKRLAVVLAGIAIGISVPIGVTEISVASRPITAQADSVEHSGTIGTCSWKLSADGKTLTIDGGNGGTLPEGDSVDTFSGYGVVDQVIEKQLKNVMPNEPIPLRNLEDINLVGHLKTGKNATYLFAGLRSHNDSTQNLNGLSNLNTDDATDMEGMFSNTNFSSLDLSKFNTDNVTNMSKMFLEDSSLHNLDLSSFNTSKVTDMSRMFADLMGLDQQNSLVLGNHFDTHNVTSMRQMFLAVALPTLDLSNFDTANVTDMSSMFNHMDNLTKLDVSPMDTSKVTNMDSTFANTASLENIKFGGKFNTSNVQYMSSMFYGTKKLDDVDFSHIDTSKVTSMYAMFANAPGLVKLDLTHFDTSKVTDMSFMFNGTRNLKNVNVSSFQTKNVKDFNQMFQSCESLIRLDLSNFDTRSAMTKIGSTEDVTQGFYSMFNDDPSLTSLDISNFSMTYDKTGGLYTYTDYMFSGDNQLSRLVLGPGVRFIKDEDLSSSSEGPALADVPLNETYTGKWEAVGTGTETNPRGQTYSTSDDLVNAYMGDKRPTGRQTYVWEPVKRPVTPPVFPVTPPNVDEPATEGDGEVFTGSSIDAVKKIGLYRQPTFTKKNRITWYAKQPQTRQPQFVVTGKATSKNGVARYQVRDVNHHSKTYRLTGYVTTRAAYVVPTYMSKRSRDKVITVINPRGINGYGHANLTQKQKHYRQGQQLKVKRLVTHNLTTRFQLENGQYVTANRQWVQNGRKNYPRKITTTHTIWRYRDVNFKQAVHHYRRHQQLVVTGWDYSDHGTLRYRVAGGYVTANARFVK
;
A
#
# COMPACT_ATOMS: atom_id res chain seq x y z
N MET A 1 -24.31 -6.14 -24.22
CA MET A 1 -25.00 -5.71 -25.45
C MET A 1 -26.40 -5.24 -25.04
N MET A 2 -26.81 -4.06 -25.52
CA MET A 2 -28.05 -3.30 -25.24
C MET A 2 -28.27 -2.70 -23.83
N VAL A 3 -28.14 -1.37 -23.79
CA VAL A 3 -28.42 -0.42 -22.71
C VAL A 3 -29.56 0.47 -23.19
N TRP A 4 -30.59 0.72 -22.38
CA TRP A 4 -31.44 1.91 -22.54
C TRP A 4 -31.75 2.58 -21.20
N LYS A 5 -31.28 3.83 -21.08
CA LYS A 5 -31.70 4.84 -20.11
C LYS A 5 -32.98 5.53 -20.60
N ARG A 6 -33.88 5.93 -19.70
CA ARG A 6 -34.74 7.11 -19.89
C ARG A 6 -34.84 7.96 -18.63
N LEU A 7 -34.53 9.24 -18.82
CA LEU A 7 -34.72 10.38 -17.93
C LEU A 7 -36.22 10.68 -17.78
N ALA A 8 -36.63 11.11 -16.57
CA ALA A 8 -37.88 11.84 -16.34
C ALA A 8 -37.56 13.33 -16.12
N VAL A 9 -38.31 14.20 -16.80
CA VAL A 9 -38.31 15.66 -16.61
C VAL A 9 -39.63 16.04 -15.94
N VAL A 10 -39.54 16.80 -14.86
CA VAL A 10 -40.65 17.46 -14.17
C VAL A 10 -40.87 18.83 -14.80
N LEU A 11 -42.12 19.22 -15.05
CA LEU A 11 -42.57 20.62 -14.93
C LEU A 11 -44.10 20.69 -14.80
N ALA A 12 -44.55 21.31 -13.71
CA ALA A 12 -45.93 21.65 -13.42
C ALA A 12 -46.35 22.97 -14.10
N GLY A 13 -47.64 23.12 -14.43
CA GLY A 13 -48.18 24.35 -14.99
C GLY A 13 -49.69 24.34 -15.30
N ILE A 14 -50.49 24.50 -14.24
CA ILE A 14 -51.79 25.20 -14.07
C ILE A 14 -52.68 25.52 -15.31
N ALA A 15 -53.88 24.91 -15.26
CA ALA A 15 -55.27 25.38 -15.50
C ALA A 15 -55.73 26.20 -16.73
N ILE A 16 -56.90 25.78 -17.22
CA ILE A 16 -58.15 26.47 -17.65
C ILE A 16 -58.64 25.71 -18.90
N GLY A 17 -59.64 24.81 -18.83
CA GLY A 17 -61.05 25.12 -18.66
C GLY A 17 -61.68 25.41 -20.03
N ILE A 18 -62.50 24.48 -20.56
CA ILE A 18 -63.73 24.70 -21.36
C ILE A 18 -64.45 23.34 -21.54
N SER A 19 -65.69 23.32 -21.08
CA SER A 19 -66.80 22.39 -21.25
C SER A 19 -67.19 22.16 -22.73
N VAL A 20 -67.82 21.04 -23.14
CA VAL A 20 -69.26 20.74 -23.04
C VAL A 20 -69.50 19.28 -23.56
N PRO A 21 -70.56 18.57 -23.12
CA PRO A 21 -70.71 17.11 -23.13
C PRO A 21 -71.71 16.59 -24.19
N ILE A 22 -71.93 15.26 -24.27
CA ILE A 22 -73.21 14.59 -24.61
C ILE A 22 -73.09 13.06 -24.31
N GLY A 23 -74.06 12.50 -23.58
CA GLY A 23 -74.67 11.20 -23.95
C GLY A 23 -74.35 9.91 -23.19
N VAL A 24 -74.78 9.81 -21.91
CA VAL A 24 -75.53 8.71 -21.22
C VAL A 24 -75.52 7.31 -21.90
N THR A 25 -75.12 6.20 -21.25
CA THR A 25 -75.92 5.49 -20.21
C THR A 25 -75.09 4.54 -19.33
N GLU A 26 -75.42 4.54 -18.04
CA GLU A 26 -74.99 3.57 -17.02
C GLU A 26 -75.64 2.19 -17.22
N ILE A 27 -74.88 1.13 -16.95
CA ILE A 27 -75.40 -0.06 -16.26
C ILE A 27 -74.44 -0.36 -15.10
N SER A 28 -74.93 -0.10 -13.89
CA SER A 28 -74.30 -0.53 -12.65
C SER A 28 -74.55 -2.02 -12.46
N VAL A 29 -73.49 -2.81 -12.31
CA VAL A 29 -73.57 -4.13 -11.68
C VAL A 29 -72.71 -4.07 -10.42
N ALA A 30 -73.40 -4.06 -9.28
CA ALA A 30 -72.80 -4.23 -7.98
C ALA A 30 -72.08 -5.58 -7.91
N SER A 31 -70.75 -5.56 -7.88
CA SER A 31 -69.97 -6.72 -7.43
C SER A 31 -69.75 -6.59 -5.92
N ARG A 32 -70.33 -7.55 -5.20
CA ARG A 32 -70.09 -7.80 -3.78
C ARG A 32 -68.59 -7.96 -3.52
N PRO A 33 -68.06 -7.57 -2.36
CA PRO A 33 -66.71 -7.93 -1.99
C PRO A 33 -66.63 -9.47 -1.95
N ILE A 34 -65.84 -10.04 -2.86
CA ILE A 34 -65.36 -11.41 -2.69
C ILE A 34 -64.36 -11.32 -1.54
N THR A 35 -64.79 -11.76 -0.36
CA THR A 35 -63.90 -12.16 0.71
C THR A 35 -62.86 -13.11 0.13
N ALA A 36 -61.60 -12.71 0.16
CA ALA A 36 -60.46 -13.56 -0.17
C ALA A 36 -60.62 -14.89 0.58
N GLN A 37 -60.70 -15.95 -0.21
CA GLN A 37 -60.70 -17.32 0.26
C GLN A 37 -59.35 -17.54 0.95
N ALA A 38 -59.40 -17.87 2.25
CA ALA A 38 -58.23 -18.17 3.06
C ALA A 38 -57.33 -19.17 2.32
N ASP A 39 -56.04 -18.89 2.26
CA ASP A 39 -55.02 -19.79 1.70
C ASP A 39 -55.23 -21.20 2.24
N SER A 40 -55.66 -22.13 1.39
CA SER A 40 -55.74 -23.52 1.77
C SER A 40 -54.32 -24.02 2.04
N VAL A 41 -54.10 -24.54 3.25
CA VAL A 41 -52.82 -25.14 3.67
C VAL A 41 -52.69 -26.52 3.04
N GLU A 42 -51.60 -26.79 2.32
CA GLU A 42 -51.37 -28.08 1.66
C GLU A 42 -50.49 -29.00 2.48
N HIS A 43 -49.46 -28.44 3.13
CA HIS A 43 -48.54 -29.19 3.99
C HIS A 43 -48.36 -28.53 5.34
N SER A 44 -48.12 -29.34 6.37
CA SER A 44 -47.85 -28.86 7.72
C SER A 44 -47.05 -29.87 8.51
N GLY A 45 -46.44 -29.42 9.60
CA GLY A 45 -45.65 -30.25 10.49
C GLY A 45 -45.25 -29.53 11.77
N THR A 46 -44.21 -30.04 12.41
CA THR A 46 -43.67 -29.47 13.65
C THR A 46 -42.19 -29.15 13.47
N ILE A 47 -41.72 -28.09 14.13
CA ILE A 47 -40.33 -27.67 14.12
C ILE A 47 -39.94 -27.23 15.54
N GLY A 48 -39.15 -28.07 16.21
CA GLY A 48 -38.97 -27.95 17.65
C GLY A 48 -40.31 -28.23 18.35
N THR A 49 -40.78 -27.29 19.17
CA THR A 49 -42.14 -27.33 19.75
C THR A 49 -43.13 -26.41 19.02
N CYS A 50 -42.68 -25.73 17.97
CA CYS A 50 -43.53 -24.91 17.10
C CYS A 50 -44.22 -25.76 16.04
N SER A 51 -45.28 -25.22 15.45
CA SER A 51 -45.91 -25.79 14.25
C SER A 51 -45.54 -25.00 13.01
N TRP A 52 -45.51 -25.64 11.84
CA TRP A 52 -45.34 -24.94 10.57
C TRP A 52 -46.41 -25.36 9.56
N LYS A 53 -46.73 -24.45 8.64
CA LYS A 53 -47.71 -24.64 7.56
C LYS A 53 -47.18 -24.02 6.28
N LEU A 54 -47.37 -24.70 5.16
CA LEU A 54 -47.06 -24.23 3.82
C LEU A 54 -48.38 -24.07 3.03
N SER A 55 -48.56 -22.90 2.41
CA SER A 55 -49.69 -22.62 1.52
C SER A 55 -49.69 -23.55 0.30
N ALA A 56 -50.87 -23.80 -0.27
CA ALA A 56 -51.02 -24.68 -1.45
C ALA A 56 -50.35 -24.19 -2.73
N ASP A 57 -49.96 -22.93 -2.82
CA ASP A 57 -49.13 -22.43 -3.91
C ASP A 57 -47.62 -22.59 -3.64
N GLY A 58 -47.24 -23.07 -2.46
CA GLY A 58 -45.86 -23.24 -2.03
C GLY A 58 -45.12 -21.94 -1.75
N LYS A 59 -45.80 -20.78 -1.73
CA LYS A 59 -45.15 -19.46 -1.63
C LYS A 59 -45.05 -18.92 -0.22
N THR A 60 -45.92 -19.35 0.69
CA THR A 60 -45.99 -18.82 2.05
C THR A 60 -45.71 -19.91 3.07
N LEU A 61 -44.62 -19.76 3.82
CA LEU A 61 -44.31 -20.58 4.99
C LEU A 61 -44.73 -19.82 6.25
N THR A 62 -45.61 -20.40 7.07
CA THR A 62 -45.95 -19.86 8.39
C THR A 62 -45.39 -20.76 9.48
N ILE A 63 -44.62 -20.19 10.40
CA ILE A 63 -44.15 -20.86 11.62
C ILE A 63 -44.86 -20.23 12.81
N ASP A 64 -45.63 -21.04 13.53
CA ASP A 64 -46.47 -20.61 14.65
C ASP A 64 -45.94 -21.19 15.97
N GLY A 65 -45.51 -20.30 16.85
CA GLY A 65 -45.06 -20.62 18.20
C GLY A 65 -46.21 -20.81 19.21
N GLY A 66 -47.45 -20.46 18.86
CA GLY A 66 -48.57 -20.51 19.80
C GLY A 66 -48.28 -19.74 21.09
N ASN A 67 -48.42 -20.42 22.24
CA ASN A 67 -48.20 -19.86 23.58
C ASN A 67 -46.76 -20.05 24.10
N GLY A 68 -45.73 -19.88 23.26
CA GLY A 68 -44.32 -19.90 23.70
C GLY A 68 -43.48 -21.07 23.18
N GLY A 69 -43.78 -21.55 21.98
CA GLY A 69 -43.02 -22.59 21.28
C GLY A 69 -41.56 -22.21 21.07
N THR A 70 -40.69 -23.21 21.07
CA THR A 70 -39.24 -23.08 20.95
C THR A 70 -38.80 -23.72 19.65
N LEU A 71 -38.12 -22.94 18.82
CA LEU A 71 -37.48 -23.43 17.60
C LEU A 71 -36.34 -24.41 17.97
N PRO A 72 -35.96 -25.34 17.08
CA PRO A 72 -34.87 -26.26 17.34
C PRO A 72 -33.57 -25.52 17.67
N GLU A 73 -32.77 -26.12 18.53
CA GLU A 73 -31.38 -25.71 18.73
C GLU A 73 -30.63 -25.85 17.40
N GLY A 74 -29.67 -24.95 17.18
CA GLY A 74 -28.68 -25.07 16.12
C GLY A 74 -27.94 -26.39 16.27
N ASP A 75 -27.90 -27.16 15.20
CA ASP A 75 -26.91 -28.23 15.05
C ASP A 75 -25.67 -27.63 14.38
N SER A 76 -24.49 -28.15 14.71
CA SER A 76 -23.25 -27.85 13.99
C SER A 76 -23.32 -28.51 12.61
N VAL A 77 -24.27 -28.10 11.76
CA VAL A 77 -24.53 -28.78 10.51
C VAL A 77 -23.38 -28.54 9.56
N ASP A 78 -23.02 -29.61 8.86
CA ASP A 78 -22.00 -29.70 7.84
C ASP A 78 -22.03 -28.45 6.94
N THR A 79 -21.02 -27.58 7.11
CA THR A 79 -20.87 -26.26 6.48
C THR A 79 -20.85 -26.30 4.94
N PHE A 80 -21.00 -27.49 4.35
CA PHE A 80 -21.04 -27.73 2.91
C PHE A 80 -22.45 -27.62 2.29
N SER A 81 -23.55 -27.72 3.06
CA SER A 81 -24.89 -27.75 2.45
C SER A 81 -25.46 -26.36 2.14
N GLY A 82 -25.01 -25.30 2.82
CA GLY A 82 -25.53 -23.94 2.63
C GLY A 82 -26.97 -23.72 3.15
N TYR A 83 -27.57 -24.71 3.82
CA TYR A 83 -28.94 -24.67 4.34
C TYR A 83 -28.97 -24.65 5.87
N GLY A 84 -29.85 -23.84 6.45
CA GLY A 84 -30.05 -23.67 7.88
C GLY A 84 -31.03 -24.67 8.49
N VAL A 85 -31.23 -24.56 9.81
CA VAL A 85 -32.00 -25.53 10.61
C VAL A 85 -33.46 -25.60 10.17
N VAL A 86 -34.10 -24.44 9.98
CA VAL A 86 -35.51 -24.37 9.55
C VAL A 86 -35.70 -25.05 8.20
N ASP A 87 -34.82 -24.74 7.25
CA ASP A 87 -34.83 -25.30 5.91
C ASP A 87 -34.72 -26.83 5.95
N GLN A 88 -33.69 -27.35 6.61
CA GLN A 88 -33.41 -28.79 6.64
C GLN A 88 -34.52 -29.61 7.32
N VAL A 89 -35.07 -29.11 8.42
CA VAL A 89 -36.14 -29.81 9.16
C VAL A 89 -37.39 -29.90 8.30
N ILE A 90 -37.81 -28.79 7.68
CA ILE A 90 -39.02 -28.77 6.86
C ILE A 90 -38.79 -29.55 5.57
N GLU A 91 -37.63 -29.40 4.92
CA GLU A 91 -37.27 -30.14 3.71
C GLU A 91 -37.34 -31.65 3.95
N LYS A 92 -36.78 -32.13 5.07
CA LYS A 92 -36.83 -33.54 5.46
C LYS A 92 -38.27 -34.03 5.67
N GLN A 93 -39.12 -33.22 6.31
CA GLN A 93 -40.53 -33.57 6.53
C GLN A 93 -41.31 -33.61 5.21
N LEU A 94 -41.07 -32.66 4.31
CA LEU A 94 -41.68 -32.62 2.97
C LEU A 94 -41.25 -33.82 2.12
N LYS A 95 -39.96 -34.20 2.11
CA LYS A 95 -39.46 -35.38 1.38
C LYS A 95 -40.13 -36.69 1.82
N ASN A 96 -40.54 -36.79 3.08
CA ASN A 96 -41.23 -37.98 3.58
C ASN A 96 -42.66 -38.11 3.04
N VAL A 97 -43.33 -36.98 2.78
CA VAL A 97 -44.72 -36.96 2.28
C VAL A 97 -44.79 -36.80 0.76
N MET A 98 -43.74 -36.25 0.14
CA MET A 98 -43.64 -36.00 -1.30
C MET A 98 -42.24 -36.37 -1.84
N PRO A 99 -41.88 -37.65 -1.90
CA PRO A 99 -40.52 -38.09 -2.25
C PRO A 99 -40.11 -37.84 -3.71
N ASN A 100 -41.08 -37.60 -4.61
CA ASN A 100 -40.85 -37.47 -6.05
C ASN A 100 -41.19 -36.07 -6.62
N GLU A 101 -41.61 -35.13 -5.76
CA GLU A 101 -41.98 -33.77 -6.19
C GLU A 101 -40.83 -32.78 -5.92
N PRO A 102 -40.71 -31.71 -6.72
CA PRO A 102 -39.81 -30.60 -6.42
C PRO A 102 -40.16 -29.96 -5.08
N ILE A 103 -39.15 -29.62 -4.28
CA ILE A 103 -39.37 -29.11 -2.93
C ILE A 103 -39.77 -27.63 -2.99
N PRO A 104 -40.98 -27.27 -2.51
CA PRO A 104 -41.53 -25.93 -2.71
C PRO A 104 -40.83 -24.83 -1.90
N LEU A 105 -40.00 -25.17 -0.91
CA LEU A 105 -39.25 -24.19 -0.09
C LEU A 105 -38.38 -23.22 -0.90
N ARG A 106 -38.06 -23.59 -2.14
CA ARG A 106 -37.25 -22.79 -3.05
C ARG A 106 -38.05 -21.75 -3.84
N ASN A 107 -39.37 -21.74 -3.70
CA ASN A 107 -40.30 -20.79 -4.33
C ASN A 107 -40.96 -19.86 -3.30
N LEU A 108 -40.48 -19.85 -2.05
CA LEU A 108 -41.05 -19.00 -1.00
C LEU A 108 -40.91 -17.52 -1.38
N GLU A 109 -41.99 -16.78 -1.16
CA GLU A 109 -42.04 -15.31 -1.26
C GLU A 109 -42.17 -14.71 0.15
N ASP A 110 -42.98 -15.32 1.02
CA ASP A 110 -43.24 -14.87 2.39
C ASP A 110 -42.97 -15.96 3.43
N ILE A 111 -42.24 -15.60 4.47
CA ILE A 111 -42.05 -16.41 5.67
C ILE A 111 -42.62 -15.63 6.85
N ASN A 112 -43.66 -16.17 7.48
CA ASN A 112 -44.40 -15.52 8.56
C ASN A 112 -44.12 -16.20 9.90
N LEU A 113 -43.52 -15.46 10.84
CA LEU A 113 -43.35 -15.88 12.22
C LEU A 113 -44.52 -15.33 13.05
N VAL A 114 -45.36 -16.22 13.57
CA VAL A 114 -46.59 -15.86 14.31
C VAL A 114 -46.66 -16.54 15.68
N GLY A 115 -47.49 -15.99 16.57
CA GLY A 115 -47.54 -16.43 17.97
C GLY A 115 -46.30 -16.00 18.76
N HIS A 116 -46.08 -16.59 19.94
CA HIS A 116 -44.88 -16.32 20.73
C HIS A 116 -43.83 -17.39 20.44
N LEU A 117 -42.75 -17.02 19.72
CA LEU A 117 -41.64 -17.91 19.41
C LEU A 117 -40.45 -17.64 20.35
N LYS A 118 -39.64 -18.67 20.59
CA LYS A 118 -38.37 -18.59 21.29
C LYS A 118 -37.27 -19.27 20.48
N THR A 119 -36.07 -18.72 20.52
CA THR A 119 -34.87 -19.48 20.13
C THR A 119 -34.43 -20.40 21.26
N GLY A 120 -33.70 -21.47 20.93
CA GLY A 120 -32.84 -22.14 21.90
C GLY A 120 -31.63 -21.29 22.28
N LYS A 121 -30.73 -21.83 23.12
CA LYS A 121 -29.46 -21.15 23.45
C LYS A 121 -28.52 -21.07 22.26
N ASN A 122 -28.53 -22.10 21.44
CA ASN A 122 -27.81 -22.19 20.19
C ASN A 122 -28.77 -21.83 19.05
N ALA A 123 -28.68 -20.61 18.53
CA ALA A 123 -29.44 -20.16 17.36
C ALA A 123 -28.61 -20.24 16.05
N THR A 124 -27.54 -21.05 16.07
CA THR A 124 -26.62 -21.22 14.94
C THR A 124 -27.37 -21.67 13.69
N TYR A 125 -27.17 -20.94 12.59
CA TYR A 125 -27.75 -21.18 11.27
C TYR A 125 -29.27 -21.35 11.25
N LEU A 126 -30.02 -20.75 12.19
CA LEU A 126 -31.45 -21.00 12.35
C LEU A 126 -32.26 -20.74 11.08
N PHE A 127 -32.07 -19.57 10.46
CA PHE A 127 -32.75 -19.15 9.22
C PHE A 127 -31.85 -19.16 7.98
N ALA A 128 -30.63 -19.71 8.11
CA ALA A 128 -29.67 -19.70 7.01
C ALA A 128 -30.20 -20.44 5.77
N GLY A 129 -29.79 -20.02 4.59
CA GLY A 129 -30.10 -20.72 3.33
C GLY A 129 -31.58 -20.71 2.93
N LEU A 130 -32.45 -20.01 3.66
CA LEU A 130 -33.80 -19.70 3.21
C LEU A 130 -33.70 -18.71 2.04
N ARG A 131 -33.48 -19.28 0.86
CA ARG A 131 -33.21 -18.58 -0.40
C ARG A 131 -34.07 -19.16 -1.51
N SER A 132 -34.55 -18.28 -2.37
CA SER A 132 -35.30 -18.64 -3.57
C SER A 132 -34.37 -19.17 -4.67
N HIS A 133 -34.79 -20.19 -5.42
CA HIS A 133 -34.01 -20.77 -6.52
C HIS A 133 -33.78 -19.81 -7.70
N ASN A 134 -34.65 -18.81 -7.85
CA ASN A 134 -34.55 -17.80 -8.91
C ASN A 134 -33.90 -16.50 -8.41
N ASP A 135 -33.34 -16.50 -7.21
CA ASP A 135 -32.77 -15.33 -6.54
C ASP A 135 -33.75 -14.16 -6.31
N SER A 136 -35.06 -14.44 -6.26
CA SER A 136 -36.05 -13.44 -5.85
C SER A 136 -35.91 -13.09 -4.39
N THR A 137 -36.15 -11.81 -4.07
CA THR A 137 -36.23 -11.31 -2.70
C THR A 137 -37.39 -11.95 -1.95
N GLN A 138 -37.18 -12.25 -0.67
CA GLN A 138 -38.16 -12.84 0.24
C GLN A 138 -38.45 -11.88 1.40
N ASN A 139 -39.67 -12.00 1.96
CA ASN A 139 -40.05 -11.28 3.17
C ASN A 139 -39.99 -12.22 4.38
N LEU A 140 -39.32 -11.77 5.44
CA LEU A 140 -39.38 -12.42 6.75
C LEU A 140 -40.22 -11.54 7.69
N ASN A 141 -41.48 -11.90 7.85
CA ASN A 141 -42.46 -11.14 8.61
C ASN A 141 -42.54 -11.66 10.06
N GLY A 142 -42.77 -10.75 11.00
CA GLY A 142 -43.01 -11.11 12.40
C GLY A 142 -41.76 -11.49 13.20
N LEU A 143 -40.56 -11.07 12.79
CA LEU A 143 -39.33 -11.24 13.59
C LEU A 143 -39.45 -10.71 15.03
N SER A 144 -40.28 -9.69 15.25
CA SER A 144 -40.59 -9.16 16.58
C SER A 144 -41.30 -10.16 17.52
N ASN A 145 -41.82 -11.26 16.98
CA ASN A 145 -42.43 -12.35 17.75
C ASN A 145 -41.40 -13.38 18.26
N LEU A 146 -40.13 -13.27 17.82
CA LEU A 146 -39.06 -14.16 18.22
C LEU A 146 -38.33 -13.62 19.45
N ASN A 147 -38.49 -14.27 20.59
CA ASN A 147 -37.70 -14.01 21.79
C ASN A 147 -36.32 -14.67 21.67
N THR A 148 -35.26 -13.87 21.85
CA THR A 148 -33.85 -14.29 21.79
C THR A 148 -33.11 -14.16 23.13
N ASP A 149 -33.81 -13.97 24.25
CA ASP A 149 -33.23 -13.70 25.57
C ASP A 149 -32.23 -14.77 26.03
N ASP A 150 -32.50 -16.03 25.67
CA ASP A 150 -31.68 -17.19 26.05
C ASP A 150 -30.52 -17.47 25.07
N ALA A 151 -30.50 -16.82 23.90
CA ALA A 151 -29.50 -17.09 22.86
C ALA A 151 -28.09 -16.68 23.31
N THR A 152 -27.16 -17.61 23.21
CA THR A 152 -25.73 -17.41 23.46
C THR A 152 -24.89 -17.53 22.19
N ASP A 153 -25.38 -18.26 21.18
CA ASP A 153 -24.73 -18.39 19.87
C ASP A 153 -25.71 -18.00 18.77
N MET A 154 -25.30 -17.08 17.89
CA MET A 154 -26.05 -16.65 16.71
C MET A 154 -25.21 -16.79 15.43
N GLU A 155 -24.24 -17.72 15.41
CA GLU A 155 -23.41 -17.97 14.23
C GLU A 155 -24.30 -18.20 13.00
N GLY A 156 -24.10 -17.42 11.93
CA GLY A 156 -24.76 -17.65 10.66
C GLY A 156 -26.29 -17.60 10.68
N MET A 157 -26.93 -17.03 11.70
CA MET A 157 -28.39 -17.09 11.90
C MET A 157 -29.18 -16.67 10.65
N PHE A 158 -28.69 -15.68 9.90
CA PHE A 158 -29.26 -15.15 8.65
C PHE A 158 -28.27 -15.25 7.46
N SER A 159 -27.43 -16.28 7.43
CA SER A 159 -26.45 -16.45 6.34
C SER A 159 -27.11 -16.98 5.06
N ASN A 160 -26.67 -16.46 3.90
CA ASN A 160 -27.10 -16.89 2.57
C ASN A 160 -28.64 -16.89 2.41
N THR A 161 -29.27 -15.80 2.84
CA THR A 161 -30.70 -15.56 2.67
C THR A 161 -30.99 -14.57 1.55
N ASN A 162 -32.25 -14.47 1.13
CA ASN A 162 -32.71 -13.45 0.18
C ASN A 162 -33.60 -12.39 0.84
N PHE A 163 -33.39 -12.10 2.13
CA PHE A 163 -34.23 -11.17 2.85
C PHE A 163 -33.90 -9.73 2.47
N SER A 164 -34.91 -8.99 2.00
CA SER A 164 -34.74 -7.59 1.61
C SER A 164 -34.49 -6.66 2.81
N SER A 165 -35.03 -7.03 3.98
CA SER A 165 -34.90 -6.31 5.24
C SER A 165 -35.08 -7.26 6.43
N LEU A 166 -34.52 -6.88 7.58
CA LEU A 166 -34.65 -7.60 8.85
C LEU A 166 -35.02 -6.59 9.95
N ASP A 167 -36.19 -6.72 10.56
CA ASP A 167 -36.54 -5.95 11.76
C ASP A 167 -35.96 -6.64 13.00
N LEU A 168 -34.78 -6.19 13.40
CA LEU A 168 -34.03 -6.71 14.55
C LEU A 168 -34.24 -5.87 15.82
N SER A 169 -35.20 -4.94 15.82
CA SER A 169 -35.39 -3.97 16.91
C SER A 169 -35.80 -4.60 18.25
N LYS A 170 -36.29 -5.85 18.23
CA LYS A 170 -36.71 -6.61 19.41
C LYS A 170 -35.73 -7.70 19.84
N PHE A 171 -34.61 -7.86 19.13
CA PHE A 171 -33.60 -8.83 19.52
C PHE A 171 -32.93 -8.40 20.83
N ASN A 172 -32.89 -9.32 21.78
CA ASN A 172 -32.02 -9.24 22.94
C ASN A 172 -30.73 -10.03 22.64
N THR A 173 -29.58 -9.35 22.73
CA THR A 173 -28.27 -9.92 22.43
C THR A 173 -27.34 -9.92 23.65
N ASP A 174 -27.85 -9.57 24.84
CA ASP A 174 -27.06 -9.40 26.07
C ASP A 174 -26.27 -10.65 26.50
N ASN A 175 -26.67 -11.83 26.04
CA ASN A 175 -26.05 -13.12 26.37
C ASN A 175 -25.23 -13.73 25.22
N VAL A 176 -25.23 -13.10 24.05
CA VAL A 176 -24.60 -13.66 22.85
C VAL A 176 -23.08 -13.51 22.93
N THR A 177 -22.37 -14.60 22.70
CA THR A 177 -20.89 -14.67 22.69
C THR A 177 -20.32 -14.90 21.29
N ASN A 178 -21.10 -15.41 20.34
CA ASN A 178 -20.67 -15.69 18.96
C ASN A 178 -21.68 -15.09 17.96
N MET A 179 -21.19 -14.21 17.08
CA MET A 179 -21.96 -13.63 15.96
C MET A 179 -21.23 -13.83 14.62
N SER A 180 -20.32 -14.81 14.56
CA SER A 180 -19.59 -15.09 13.33
C SER A 180 -20.58 -15.44 12.20
N LYS A 181 -20.30 -14.98 10.98
CA LYS A 181 -21.10 -15.22 9.76
C LYS A 181 -22.58 -14.81 9.84
N MET A 182 -23.02 -14.06 10.86
CA MET A 182 -24.46 -13.83 11.14
C MET A 182 -25.27 -13.38 9.91
N PHE A 183 -24.68 -12.57 9.03
CA PHE A 183 -25.26 -12.07 7.79
C PHE A 183 -24.41 -12.42 6.55
N LEU A 184 -23.59 -13.48 6.60
CA LEU A 184 -22.69 -13.86 5.50
C LEU A 184 -23.47 -14.17 4.22
N GLU A 185 -23.00 -13.63 3.08
CA GLU A 185 -23.50 -13.92 1.72
C GLU A 185 -24.98 -13.50 1.46
N ASP A 186 -25.51 -12.52 2.21
CA ASP A 186 -26.82 -11.93 1.89
C ASP A 186 -26.69 -10.73 0.94
N SER A 187 -26.79 -10.98 -0.36
CA SER A 187 -26.77 -9.93 -1.39
C SER A 187 -28.08 -9.16 -1.51
N SER A 188 -29.16 -9.63 -0.89
CA SER A 188 -30.50 -9.02 -0.95
C SER A 188 -30.74 -8.03 0.18
N LEU A 189 -29.90 -8.03 1.22
CA LEU A 189 -30.01 -7.13 2.35
C LEU A 189 -29.47 -5.73 2.00
N HIS A 190 -30.40 -4.79 1.80
CA HIS A 190 -30.08 -3.41 1.42
C HIS A 190 -29.98 -2.48 2.64
N ASN A 191 -30.53 -2.83 3.80
CA ASN A 191 -30.38 -2.05 5.02
C ASN A 191 -30.25 -2.99 6.21
N LEU A 192 -29.29 -2.67 7.10
CA LEU A 192 -29.07 -3.45 8.30
C LEU A 192 -28.87 -2.50 9.49
N ASP A 193 -29.87 -2.48 10.38
CA ASP A 193 -29.84 -1.71 11.61
C ASP A 193 -29.54 -2.61 12.81
N LEU A 194 -28.36 -2.43 13.42
CA LEU A 194 -27.91 -3.13 14.62
C LEU A 194 -27.85 -2.19 15.83
N SER A 195 -28.61 -1.08 15.82
CA SER A 195 -28.58 -0.10 16.89
C SER A 195 -29.06 -0.64 18.25
N SER A 196 -29.90 -1.69 18.24
CA SER A 196 -30.37 -2.40 19.43
C SER A 196 -29.38 -3.44 19.96
N PHE A 197 -28.32 -3.78 19.22
CA PHE A 197 -27.45 -4.89 19.58
C PHE A 197 -26.48 -4.48 20.69
N ASN A 198 -26.42 -5.30 21.74
CA ASN A 198 -25.40 -5.25 22.77
C ASN A 198 -24.39 -6.37 22.49
N THR A 199 -23.22 -5.99 21.98
CA THR A 199 -22.17 -6.94 21.61
C THR A 199 -21.08 -7.09 22.68
N SER A 200 -21.30 -6.55 23.88
CA SER A 200 -20.28 -6.51 24.94
C SER A 200 -19.77 -7.88 25.41
N LYS A 201 -20.50 -8.97 25.16
CA LYS A 201 -20.03 -10.36 25.46
C LYS A 201 -19.51 -11.12 24.23
N VAL A 202 -19.62 -10.53 23.04
CA VAL A 202 -19.24 -11.20 21.79
C VAL A 202 -17.71 -11.31 21.70
N THR A 203 -17.23 -12.52 21.46
CA THR A 203 -15.79 -12.82 21.32
C THR A 203 -15.37 -13.12 19.88
N ASP A 204 -16.31 -13.46 19.00
CA ASP A 204 -16.07 -13.77 17.58
C ASP A 204 -17.07 -13.04 16.66
N MET A 205 -16.55 -12.22 15.75
CA MET A 205 -17.29 -11.52 14.68
C MET A 205 -16.75 -11.88 13.29
N SER A 206 -16.06 -13.02 13.15
CA SER A 206 -15.49 -13.47 11.89
C SER A 206 -16.57 -13.56 10.81
N ARG A 207 -16.34 -12.96 9.64
CA ARG A 207 -17.28 -12.97 8.50
C ARG A 207 -18.69 -12.42 8.79
N MET A 208 -18.90 -11.67 9.88
CA MET A 208 -20.25 -11.23 10.28
C MET A 208 -21.01 -10.49 9.17
N PHE A 209 -20.31 -9.66 8.38
CA PHE A 209 -20.86 -8.90 7.27
C PHE A 209 -20.26 -9.28 5.91
N ALA A 210 -19.58 -10.43 5.81
CA ALA A 210 -18.92 -10.82 4.57
C ALA A 210 -19.93 -11.01 3.43
N ASP A 211 -19.57 -10.53 2.24
CA ASP A 211 -20.32 -10.64 1.00
C ASP A 211 -21.71 -9.96 1.02
N LEU A 212 -21.91 -8.95 1.88
CA LEU A 212 -23.08 -8.07 1.86
C LEU A 212 -23.02 -7.05 0.70
N MET A 213 -23.24 -7.55 -0.52
CA MET A 213 -23.18 -6.74 -1.76
C MET A 213 -24.39 -5.82 -1.96
N GLY A 214 -25.50 -6.04 -1.24
CA GLY A 214 -26.68 -5.17 -1.26
C GLY A 214 -26.49 -3.82 -0.55
N LEU A 215 -25.47 -3.73 0.32
CA LEU A 215 -25.09 -2.48 0.98
C LEU A 215 -24.26 -1.59 0.03
N ASP A 216 -24.80 -0.43 -0.37
CA ASP A 216 -24.20 0.47 -1.36
C ASP A 216 -24.29 1.96 -0.95
N GLN A 217 -24.23 2.90 -1.90
CA GLN A 217 -24.31 4.34 -1.62
C GLN A 217 -25.69 4.82 -1.13
N GLN A 218 -26.76 4.07 -1.36
CA GLN A 218 -28.13 4.40 -0.97
C GLN A 218 -28.56 3.67 0.31
N ASN A 219 -27.73 2.74 0.76
CA ASN A 219 -28.05 1.65 1.67
C ASN A 219 -27.07 1.66 2.84
N SER A 220 -27.54 1.37 4.05
CA SER A 220 -26.74 1.64 5.25
C SER A 220 -26.60 0.43 6.17
N LEU A 221 -25.40 0.31 6.73
CA LEU A 221 -25.11 -0.46 7.93
C LEU A 221 -25.10 0.52 9.11
N VAL A 222 -26.04 0.37 10.04
CA VAL A 222 -26.16 1.22 11.23
C VAL A 222 -25.65 0.43 12.43
N LEU A 223 -24.54 0.89 13.00
CA LEU A 223 -24.00 0.39 14.26
C LEU A 223 -24.41 1.34 15.39
N GLY A 224 -25.01 0.83 16.45
CA GLY A 224 -25.41 1.63 17.62
C GLY A 224 -24.28 1.92 18.59
N ASN A 225 -24.54 2.77 19.58
CA ASN A 225 -23.59 3.04 20.67
C ASN A 225 -23.33 1.81 21.59
N HIS A 226 -24.18 0.78 21.49
CA HIS A 226 -24.05 -0.48 22.23
C HIS A 226 -23.27 -1.56 21.46
N PHE A 227 -22.83 -1.25 20.24
CA PHE A 227 -21.97 -2.11 19.44
C PHE A 227 -20.52 -2.05 19.97
N ASP A 228 -20.30 -2.71 21.10
CA ASP A 228 -19.02 -2.83 21.80
C ASP A 228 -18.20 -4.03 21.28
N THR A 229 -17.00 -3.76 20.77
CA THR A 229 -16.08 -4.80 20.27
C THR A 229 -14.96 -5.14 21.25
N HIS A 230 -14.96 -4.62 22.48
CA HIS A 230 -13.86 -4.76 23.43
C HIS A 230 -13.46 -6.22 23.68
N ASN A 231 -14.42 -7.14 23.77
CA ASN A 231 -14.15 -8.57 24.02
C ASN A 231 -13.90 -9.40 22.75
N VAL A 232 -13.98 -8.79 21.57
CA VAL A 232 -13.79 -9.49 20.29
C VAL A 232 -12.32 -9.86 20.12
N THR A 233 -12.07 -11.13 19.80
CA THR A 233 -10.73 -11.69 19.58
C THR A 233 -10.45 -11.98 18.10
N SER A 234 -11.49 -12.22 17.28
CA SER A 234 -11.37 -12.42 15.84
C SER A 234 -12.31 -11.50 15.06
N MET A 235 -11.74 -10.76 14.10
CA MET A 235 -12.44 -9.97 13.08
C MET A 235 -12.09 -10.45 11.67
N ARG A 236 -11.65 -11.72 11.54
CA ARG A 236 -11.29 -12.33 10.27
C ARG A 236 -12.42 -12.16 9.26
N GLN A 237 -12.11 -11.57 8.10
CA GLN A 237 -13.05 -11.37 6.99
C GLN A 237 -14.34 -10.62 7.35
N MET A 238 -14.37 -9.84 8.45
CA MET A 238 -15.60 -9.24 8.96
C MET A 238 -16.35 -8.39 7.92
N PHE A 239 -15.63 -7.66 7.06
CA PHE A 239 -16.17 -6.83 5.97
C PHE A 239 -15.67 -7.26 4.58
N LEU A 240 -15.34 -8.54 4.39
CA LEU A 240 -14.97 -9.08 3.08
C LEU A 240 -16.07 -8.78 2.05
N ALA A 241 -15.71 -8.24 0.88
CA ALA A 241 -16.61 -8.01 -0.25
C ALA A 241 -17.87 -7.17 0.07
N VAL A 242 -17.81 -6.31 1.08
CA VAL A 242 -18.89 -5.37 1.41
C VAL A 242 -18.86 -4.18 0.46
N ALA A 243 -20.01 -3.84 -0.14
CA ALA A 243 -20.11 -2.82 -1.19
C ALA A 243 -20.25 -1.37 -0.68
N LEU A 244 -20.05 -1.12 0.63
CA LEU A 244 -20.13 0.20 1.25
C LEU A 244 -19.04 1.17 0.73
N PRO A 245 -19.39 2.43 0.41
CA PRO A 245 -18.43 3.44 -0.05
C PRO A 245 -17.59 4.05 1.09
N THR A 246 -18.10 3.97 2.32
CA THR A 246 -17.51 4.51 3.56
C THR A 246 -17.82 3.57 4.72
N LEU A 247 -16.89 3.46 5.66
CA LEU A 247 -17.05 2.67 6.87
C LEU A 247 -16.55 3.47 8.09
N ASP A 248 -17.40 3.63 9.09
CA ASP A 248 -17.05 4.28 10.36
C ASP A 248 -16.60 3.23 11.38
N LEU A 249 -15.35 3.36 11.83
CA LEU A 249 -14.71 2.48 12.81
C LEU A 249 -14.46 3.19 14.16
N SER A 250 -15.05 4.37 14.39
CA SER A 250 -14.76 5.20 15.56
C SER A 250 -15.12 4.56 16.90
N ASN A 251 -16.12 3.67 16.92
CA ASN A 251 -16.55 2.93 18.12
C ASN A 251 -15.88 1.56 18.29
N PHE A 252 -14.99 1.15 17.38
CA PHE A 252 -14.32 -0.15 17.47
C PHE A 252 -13.18 -0.08 18.50
N ASP A 253 -13.32 -0.84 19.59
CA ASP A 253 -12.21 -1.21 20.45
C ASP A 253 -11.64 -2.55 20.00
N THR A 254 -10.42 -2.55 19.49
CA THR A 254 -9.75 -3.74 18.95
C THR A 254 -8.62 -4.25 19.83
N ALA A 255 -8.49 -3.76 21.07
CA ALA A 255 -7.35 -4.05 21.94
C ALA A 255 -7.18 -5.55 22.30
N ASN A 256 -8.21 -6.37 22.10
CA ASN A 256 -8.19 -7.82 22.32
C ASN A 256 -8.15 -8.66 21.03
N VAL A 257 -8.20 -8.03 19.85
CA VAL A 257 -8.22 -8.73 18.57
C VAL A 257 -6.84 -9.32 18.25
N THR A 258 -6.81 -10.60 17.87
CA THR A 258 -5.60 -11.33 17.47
C THR A 258 -5.56 -11.63 15.96
N ASP A 259 -6.72 -11.71 15.30
CA ASP A 259 -6.85 -12.00 13.86
C ASP A 259 -7.69 -10.94 13.12
N MET A 260 -7.06 -10.25 12.15
CA MET A 260 -7.68 -9.30 11.23
C MET A 260 -7.46 -9.68 9.75
N SER A 261 -7.19 -10.96 9.49
CA SER A 261 -6.94 -11.45 8.14
C SER A 261 -8.15 -11.19 7.24
N SER A 262 -7.89 -10.59 6.08
CA SER A 262 -8.87 -10.25 5.05
C SER A 262 -10.05 -9.38 5.52
N MET A 263 -9.90 -8.63 6.63
CA MET A 263 -11.01 -7.88 7.23
C MET A 263 -11.73 -6.95 6.25
N PHE A 264 -11.01 -6.27 5.35
CA PHE A 264 -11.59 -5.35 4.35
C PHE A 264 -11.34 -5.81 2.91
N ASN A 265 -10.99 -7.08 2.70
CA ASN A 265 -10.64 -7.59 1.38
C ASN A 265 -11.84 -7.44 0.43
N HIS A 266 -11.63 -7.10 -0.84
CA HIS A 266 -12.68 -6.93 -1.86
C HIS A 266 -13.75 -5.85 -1.56
N MET A 267 -13.50 -4.91 -0.65
CA MET A 267 -14.36 -3.71 -0.50
C MET A 267 -14.13 -2.74 -1.68
N ASP A 268 -14.58 -3.12 -2.87
CA ASP A 268 -14.24 -2.46 -4.14
C ASP A 268 -14.82 -1.04 -4.29
N ASN A 269 -15.83 -0.69 -3.49
CA ASN A 269 -16.44 0.66 -3.47
C ASN A 269 -15.84 1.57 -2.40
N LEU A 270 -15.08 1.04 -1.44
CA LEU A 270 -14.50 1.82 -0.35
C LEU A 270 -13.45 2.79 -0.89
N THR A 271 -13.63 4.08 -0.65
CA THR A 271 -12.72 5.12 -1.20
C THR A 271 -11.67 5.59 -0.20
N LYS A 272 -12.01 5.60 1.10
CA LYS A 272 -11.14 6.04 2.20
C LYS A 272 -11.40 5.18 3.42
N LEU A 273 -10.35 4.92 4.19
CA LEU A 273 -10.45 4.16 5.43
C LEU A 273 -9.63 4.80 6.54
N ASP A 274 -10.26 5.03 7.70
CA ASP A 274 -9.60 5.52 8.90
C ASP A 274 -9.46 4.38 9.92
N VAL A 275 -8.26 3.80 10.01
CA VAL A 275 -7.92 2.77 10.99
C VAL A 275 -7.21 3.35 12.21
N SER A 276 -7.16 4.68 12.36
CA SER A 276 -6.48 5.32 13.49
C SER A 276 -7.06 5.02 14.89
N PRO A 277 -8.35 4.70 15.06
CA PRO A 277 -8.91 4.28 16.35
C PRO A 277 -8.44 2.90 16.80
N MET A 278 -8.09 2.01 15.86
CA MET A 278 -7.82 0.60 16.11
C MET A 278 -6.51 0.41 16.87
N ASP A 279 -6.59 -0.26 18.03
CA ASP A 279 -5.43 -0.81 18.73
C ASP A 279 -5.13 -2.20 18.16
N THR A 280 -4.05 -2.32 17.40
CA THR A 280 -3.65 -3.59 16.78
C THR A 280 -2.51 -4.28 17.52
N SER A 281 -2.20 -3.84 18.75
CA SER A 281 -1.03 -4.30 19.50
C SER A 281 -1.04 -5.79 19.84
N LYS A 282 -2.19 -6.48 19.80
CA LYS A 282 -2.27 -7.94 19.99
C LYS A 282 -2.45 -8.73 18.69
N VAL A 283 -2.60 -8.06 17.55
CA VAL A 283 -2.86 -8.72 16.26
C VAL A 283 -1.61 -9.48 15.81
N THR A 284 -1.79 -10.75 15.45
CA THR A 284 -0.75 -11.61 14.90
C THR A 284 -0.94 -11.91 13.42
N ASN A 285 -2.16 -11.81 12.90
CA ASN A 285 -2.48 -12.07 11.50
C ASN A 285 -3.17 -10.87 10.83
N MET A 286 -2.56 -10.36 9.75
CA MET A 286 -3.07 -9.30 8.86
C MET A 286 -2.95 -9.70 7.38
N ASP A 287 -2.98 -11.00 7.08
CA ASP A 287 -2.96 -11.47 5.70
C ASP A 287 -4.12 -10.86 4.91
N SER A 288 -3.82 -10.26 3.76
CA SER A 288 -4.80 -9.69 2.84
C SER A 288 -5.76 -8.65 3.43
N THR A 289 -5.44 -8.01 4.57
CA THR A 289 -6.38 -7.11 5.27
C THR A 289 -6.98 -6.01 4.38
N PHE A 290 -6.21 -5.45 3.44
CA PHE A 290 -6.66 -4.42 2.48
C PHE A 290 -6.61 -4.91 1.02
N ALA A 291 -6.56 -6.23 0.80
CA ALA A 291 -6.43 -6.78 -0.54
C ALA A 291 -7.67 -6.49 -1.40
N ASN A 292 -7.47 -6.32 -2.70
CA ASN A 292 -8.51 -6.10 -3.69
C ASN A 292 -9.51 -4.99 -3.34
N THR A 293 -9.12 -3.95 -2.60
CA THR A 293 -9.94 -2.75 -2.42
C THR A 293 -9.70 -1.78 -3.58
N ALA A 294 -10.26 -2.07 -4.76
CA ALA A 294 -9.86 -1.40 -6.00
C ALA A 294 -10.05 0.12 -6.00
N SER A 295 -11.06 0.64 -5.30
CA SER A 295 -11.34 2.08 -5.22
C SER A 295 -10.64 2.81 -4.08
N LEU A 296 -9.91 2.11 -3.20
CA LEU A 296 -9.30 2.72 -2.03
C LEU A 296 -8.16 3.66 -2.43
N GLU A 297 -8.33 4.94 -2.13
CA GLU A 297 -7.36 6.00 -2.46
C GLU A 297 -6.43 6.30 -1.28
N ASN A 298 -6.91 6.13 -0.05
CA ASN A 298 -6.15 6.49 1.15
C ASN A 298 -6.53 5.66 2.37
N ILE A 299 -5.50 5.31 3.15
CA ILE A 299 -5.63 4.73 4.49
C ILE A 299 -4.99 5.69 5.49
N LYS A 300 -5.73 6.03 6.54
CA LYS A 300 -5.22 6.84 7.66
C LYS A 300 -4.87 5.93 8.83
N PHE A 301 -3.57 5.79 9.08
CA PHE A 301 -3.04 5.13 10.27
C PHE A 301 -3.01 6.08 11.48
N GLY A 302 -3.05 5.52 12.69
CA GLY A 302 -2.99 6.25 13.96
C GLY A 302 -1.94 5.69 14.91
N GLY A 303 -1.69 6.40 16.02
CA GLY A 303 -0.68 5.98 17.00
C GLY A 303 -0.98 4.67 17.73
N LYS A 304 -2.23 4.19 17.70
CA LYS A 304 -2.65 2.89 18.24
C LYS A 304 -2.45 1.73 17.25
N PHE A 305 -2.28 2.04 15.96
CA PHE A 305 -2.05 1.04 14.94
C PHE A 305 -0.60 0.54 15.05
N ASN A 306 -0.41 -0.59 15.73
CA ASN A 306 0.87 -1.16 16.12
C ASN A 306 1.01 -2.60 15.60
N THR A 307 1.80 -2.79 14.55
CA THR A 307 1.99 -4.12 13.93
C THR A 307 3.19 -4.91 14.48
N SER A 308 3.81 -4.50 15.60
CA SER A 308 5.02 -5.15 16.15
C SER A 308 4.83 -6.60 16.59
N ASN A 309 3.58 -7.07 16.70
CA ASN A 309 3.24 -8.46 17.00
C ASN A 309 2.77 -9.26 15.76
N VAL A 310 2.61 -8.62 14.60
CA VAL A 310 2.13 -9.26 13.37
C VAL A 310 3.18 -10.20 12.79
N GLN A 311 2.78 -11.44 12.51
CA GLN A 311 3.62 -12.51 11.97
C GLN A 311 3.24 -12.84 10.52
N TYR A 312 1.94 -12.76 10.20
CA TYR A 312 1.37 -13.04 8.88
C TYR A 312 0.87 -11.74 8.25
N MET A 313 1.44 -11.35 7.11
CA MET A 313 1.17 -10.08 6.42
C MET A 313 1.19 -10.24 4.87
N SER A 314 1.00 -11.46 4.40
CA SER A 314 0.97 -11.80 2.97
C SER A 314 -0.18 -11.09 2.27
N SER A 315 0.05 -10.63 1.04
CA SER A 315 -0.96 -10.00 0.19
C SER A 315 -1.68 -8.79 0.79
N MET A 316 -1.16 -8.17 1.85
CA MET A 316 -1.88 -7.14 2.63
C MET A 316 -2.43 -5.98 1.78
N PHE A 317 -1.71 -5.58 0.73
CA PHE A 317 -2.10 -4.53 -0.22
C PHE A 317 -2.21 -5.05 -1.67
N TYR A 318 -2.43 -6.36 -1.84
CA TYR A 318 -2.64 -6.95 -3.15
C TYR A 318 -3.82 -6.27 -3.86
N GLY A 319 -3.72 -5.97 -5.16
CA GLY A 319 -4.86 -5.50 -5.95
C GLY A 319 -5.37 -4.09 -5.60
N THR A 320 -4.67 -3.30 -4.79
CA THR A 320 -5.10 -1.93 -4.44
C THR A 320 -4.84 -0.96 -5.62
N LYS A 321 -5.79 -0.88 -6.55
CA LYS A 321 -5.58 -0.22 -7.86
C LYS A 321 -5.43 1.31 -7.80
N LYS A 322 -6.04 1.98 -6.83
CA LYS A 322 -6.02 3.46 -6.70
C LYS A 322 -5.14 4.00 -5.57
N LEU A 323 -4.59 3.11 -4.74
CA LEU A 323 -3.77 3.48 -3.60
C LEU A 323 -2.40 3.96 -4.09
N ASP A 324 -2.07 5.25 -3.93
CA ASP A 324 -0.91 5.86 -4.60
C ASP A 324 0.16 6.47 -3.66
N ASP A 325 -0.23 6.90 -2.47
CA ASP A 325 0.63 7.54 -1.49
C ASP A 325 0.22 7.13 -0.07
N VAL A 326 0.90 6.10 0.43
CA VAL A 326 0.70 5.54 1.77
C VAL A 326 1.98 5.70 2.57
N ASP A 327 1.85 6.20 3.79
CA ASP A 327 2.94 6.25 4.76
C ASP A 327 3.03 4.93 5.52
N PHE A 328 3.99 4.10 5.13
CA PHE A 328 4.25 2.80 5.76
C PHE A 328 5.13 2.89 7.02
N SER A 329 5.46 4.09 7.53
CA SER A 329 6.32 4.22 8.73
C SER A 329 5.70 3.68 10.02
N HIS A 330 4.38 3.42 10.02
CA HIS A 330 3.65 2.78 11.10
C HIS A 330 3.63 1.24 11.01
N ILE A 331 4.16 0.66 9.92
CA ILE A 331 4.20 -0.79 9.70
C ILE A 331 5.55 -1.34 10.15
N ASP A 332 5.55 -1.96 11.33
CA ASP A 332 6.64 -2.80 11.83
C ASP A 332 6.54 -4.20 11.21
N THR A 333 7.59 -4.65 10.53
CA THR A 333 7.69 -5.97 9.87
C THR A 333 8.67 -6.91 10.58
N SER A 334 9.20 -6.57 11.76
CA SER A 334 10.31 -7.29 12.44
C SER A 334 9.97 -8.72 12.89
N LYS A 335 8.69 -9.11 12.84
CA LYS A 335 8.22 -10.48 13.10
C LYS A 335 7.63 -11.18 11.88
N VAL A 336 7.51 -10.49 10.75
CA VAL A 336 6.92 -11.03 9.53
C VAL A 336 7.84 -12.07 8.89
N THR A 337 7.28 -13.23 8.54
CA THR A 337 8.03 -14.33 7.91
C THR A 337 7.75 -14.49 6.41
N SER A 338 6.61 -14.00 5.90
CA SER A 338 6.31 -13.98 4.47
C SER A 338 5.83 -12.59 4.04
N MET A 339 6.35 -12.12 2.90
CA MET A 339 5.90 -10.94 2.18
C MET A 339 5.28 -11.33 0.82
N TYR A 340 4.82 -12.58 0.69
CA TYR A 340 4.15 -13.12 -0.50
C TYR A 340 3.14 -12.11 -1.05
N ALA A 341 3.30 -11.71 -2.30
CA ALA A 341 2.37 -10.86 -3.04
C ALA A 341 1.93 -9.56 -2.33
N MET A 342 2.69 -9.06 -1.34
CA MET A 342 2.27 -7.98 -0.43
C MET A 342 1.75 -6.73 -1.16
N PHE A 343 2.36 -6.37 -2.30
CA PHE A 343 1.97 -5.24 -3.13
C PHE A 343 1.59 -5.66 -4.56
N ALA A 344 1.38 -6.95 -4.83
CA ALA A 344 1.11 -7.40 -6.20
C ALA A 344 -0.19 -6.80 -6.76
N ASN A 345 -0.23 -6.60 -8.08
CA ASN A 345 -1.36 -6.04 -8.82
C ASN A 345 -1.87 -4.69 -8.28
N ALA A 346 -0.99 -3.88 -7.68
CA ALA A 346 -1.30 -2.55 -7.17
C ALA A 346 -0.73 -1.43 -8.06
N PRO A 347 -1.31 -1.17 -9.26
CA PRO A 347 -0.82 -0.15 -10.18
C PRO A 347 -0.99 1.29 -9.66
N GLY A 348 -1.71 1.52 -8.55
CA GLY A 348 -1.76 2.83 -7.91
C GLY A 348 -0.40 3.23 -7.32
N LEU A 349 0.41 2.25 -6.89
CA LEU A 349 1.66 2.47 -6.16
C LEU A 349 2.78 2.91 -7.10
N VAL A 350 2.85 4.22 -7.37
CA VAL A 350 3.91 4.81 -8.22
C VAL A 350 5.25 4.92 -7.47
N LYS A 351 5.22 4.98 -6.13
CA LYS A 351 6.38 5.11 -5.25
C LYS A 351 6.15 4.33 -3.96
N LEU A 352 7.20 3.65 -3.51
CA LEU A 352 7.20 2.90 -2.26
C LEU A 352 8.46 3.23 -1.46
N ASP A 353 8.27 3.75 -0.24
CA ASP A 353 9.35 3.88 0.74
C ASP A 353 9.27 2.73 1.73
N LEU A 354 10.17 1.76 1.56
CA LEU A 354 10.25 0.54 2.38
C LEU A 354 11.52 0.52 3.23
N THR A 355 12.19 1.67 3.38
CA THR A 355 13.51 1.74 4.02
C THR A 355 13.48 1.39 5.52
N HIS A 356 12.30 1.40 6.13
CA HIS A 356 12.07 1.04 7.52
C HIS A 356 11.69 -0.44 7.72
N PHE A 357 11.43 -1.19 6.65
CA PHE A 357 11.07 -2.60 6.77
C PHE A 357 12.26 -3.41 7.28
N ASP A 358 12.03 -4.18 8.34
CA ASP A 358 12.93 -5.23 8.80
C ASP A 358 12.50 -6.54 8.12
N THR A 359 13.31 -7.00 7.17
CA THR A 359 13.07 -8.26 6.44
C THR A 359 13.93 -9.40 6.96
N SER A 360 14.59 -9.24 8.11
CA SER A 360 15.59 -10.18 8.63
C SER A 360 15.07 -11.60 8.88
N LYS A 361 13.75 -11.75 9.06
CA LYS A 361 13.06 -13.04 9.29
C LYS A 361 12.27 -13.54 8.09
N VAL A 362 12.20 -12.76 7.01
CA VAL A 362 11.39 -13.10 5.84
C VAL A 362 12.03 -14.29 5.11
N THR A 363 11.23 -15.29 4.78
CA THR A 363 11.63 -16.48 4.02
C THR A 363 11.02 -16.52 2.62
N ASP A 364 10.00 -15.70 2.35
CA ASP A 364 9.27 -15.69 1.08
C ASP A 364 8.97 -14.24 0.66
N MET A 365 9.46 -13.86 -0.52
CA MET A 365 9.20 -12.57 -1.18
C MET A 365 8.63 -12.77 -2.60
N SER A 366 8.12 -13.98 -2.90
CA SER A 366 7.54 -14.27 -4.21
C SER A 366 6.35 -13.34 -4.47
N PHE A 367 6.23 -12.92 -5.73
CA PHE A 367 5.21 -12.00 -6.21
C PHE A 367 5.19 -10.62 -5.53
N MET A 368 6.11 -10.25 -4.64
CA MET A 368 5.94 -9.08 -3.75
C MET A 368 5.52 -7.78 -4.45
N PHE A 369 6.05 -7.51 -5.66
CA PHE A 369 5.71 -6.37 -6.50
C PHE A 369 5.13 -6.75 -7.86
N ASN A 370 4.76 -8.02 -8.07
CA ASN A 370 4.23 -8.53 -9.34
C ASN A 370 3.08 -7.67 -9.86
N GLY A 371 3.11 -7.22 -11.11
CA GLY A 371 2.02 -6.43 -11.69
C GLY A 371 1.86 -5.02 -11.10
N THR A 372 2.84 -4.49 -10.37
CA THR A 372 2.87 -3.07 -9.94
C THR A 372 3.27 -2.15 -11.10
N ARG A 373 2.50 -2.20 -12.20
CA ARG A 373 2.83 -1.64 -13.52
C ARG A 373 3.29 -0.18 -13.55
N ASN A 374 2.87 0.65 -12.60
CA ASN A 374 3.25 2.08 -12.54
C ASN A 374 4.40 2.39 -11.58
N LEU A 375 4.97 1.39 -10.90
CA LEU A 375 6.08 1.54 -9.96
C LEU A 375 7.35 1.94 -10.73
N LYS A 376 7.81 3.17 -10.55
CA LYS A 376 8.97 3.70 -11.32
C LYS A 376 10.32 3.37 -10.72
N ASN A 377 10.34 3.25 -9.40
CA ASN A 377 11.52 3.02 -8.58
C ASN A 377 11.08 2.48 -7.23
N VAL A 378 11.86 1.57 -6.69
CA VAL A 378 11.71 1.04 -5.34
C VAL A 378 13.09 0.94 -4.71
N ASN A 379 13.23 1.39 -3.47
CA ASN A 379 14.48 1.31 -2.74
C ASN A 379 14.45 0.10 -1.80
N VAL A 380 15.12 -0.98 -2.23
CA VAL A 380 15.24 -2.23 -1.46
C VAL A 380 16.61 -2.40 -0.79
N SER A 381 17.40 -1.32 -0.69
CA SER A 381 18.77 -1.38 -0.13
C SER A 381 18.85 -1.71 1.36
N SER A 382 17.72 -1.61 2.10
CA SER A 382 17.61 -2.01 3.50
C SER A 382 17.28 -3.50 3.65
N PHE A 383 16.87 -4.19 2.59
CA PHE A 383 16.39 -5.56 2.68
C PHE A 383 17.55 -6.51 3.04
N GLN A 384 17.29 -7.34 4.03
CA GLN A 384 18.12 -8.45 4.46
C GLN A 384 17.48 -9.74 3.94
N THR A 385 18.11 -10.39 2.96
CA THR A 385 17.47 -11.50 2.22
C THR A 385 18.11 -12.85 2.46
N LYS A 386 19.09 -12.95 3.37
CA LYS A 386 19.86 -14.19 3.63
C LYS A 386 18.99 -15.42 3.97
N ASN A 387 17.78 -15.19 4.49
CA ASN A 387 16.83 -16.23 4.90
C ASN A 387 15.73 -16.47 3.84
N VAL A 388 15.67 -15.64 2.80
CA VAL A 388 14.65 -15.72 1.75
C VAL A 388 15.00 -16.89 0.82
N LYS A 389 14.01 -17.75 0.62
CA LYS A 389 14.08 -18.95 -0.21
C LYS A 389 13.40 -18.77 -1.56
N ASP A 390 12.41 -17.87 -1.63
CA ASP A 390 11.60 -17.67 -2.83
C ASP A 390 11.52 -16.19 -3.23
N PHE A 391 11.92 -15.91 -4.48
CA PHE A 391 11.87 -14.60 -5.14
C PHE A 391 11.10 -14.66 -6.47
N ASN A 392 10.36 -15.75 -6.72
CA ASN A 392 9.65 -15.95 -7.98
C ASN A 392 8.75 -14.77 -8.28
N GLN A 393 8.83 -14.29 -9.53
CA GLN A 393 7.97 -13.23 -10.05
C GLN A 393 7.93 -11.95 -9.19
N MET A 394 8.95 -11.73 -8.35
CA MET A 394 8.97 -10.64 -7.36
C MET A 394 8.77 -9.27 -8.01
N PHE A 395 9.32 -9.06 -9.20
CA PHE A 395 9.20 -7.82 -9.97
C PHE A 395 8.52 -8.01 -11.33
N GLN A 396 8.00 -9.19 -11.67
CA GLN A 396 7.34 -9.42 -12.96
C GLN A 396 6.25 -8.38 -13.24
N SER A 397 6.19 -7.88 -14.48
CA SER A 397 5.20 -6.90 -14.94
C SER A 397 5.20 -5.58 -14.17
N CYS A 398 6.35 -5.17 -13.64
CA CYS A 398 6.66 -3.81 -13.19
C CYS A 398 6.96 -2.89 -14.38
N GLU A 399 6.00 -2.73 -15.30
CA GLU A 399 6.18 -2.12 -16.63
C GLU A 399 6.83 -0.72 -16.66
N SER A 400 6.75 0.06 -15.57
CA SER A 400 7.34 1.40 -15.45
C SER A 400 8.67 1.45 -14.70
N LEU A 401 9.18 0.33 -14.19
CA LEU A 401 10.39 0.26 -13.39
C LEU A 401 11.61 0.52 -14.29
N ILE A 402 12.40 1.55 -13.97
CA ILE A 402 13.49 1.99 -14.87
C ILE A 402 14.83 1.37 -14.47
N ARG A 403 15.07 1.27 -13.16
CA ARG A 403 16.33 0.80 -12.58
C ARG A 403 16.05 0.02 -11.31
N LEU A 404 16.82 -1.04 -11.12
CA LEU A 404 16.78 -1.84 -9.91
C LEU A 404 18.20 -2.23 -9.49
N ASP A 405 18.51 -2.00 -8.22
CA ASP A 405 19.79 -2.36 -7.60
C ASP A 405 19.50 -3.37 -6.50
N LEU A 406 19.90 -4.61 -6.74
CA LEU A 406 19.77 -5.75 -5.83
C LEU A 406 21.15 -6.24 -5.36
N SER A 407 22.18 -5.41 -5.46
CA SER A 407 23.54 -5.77 -5.05
C SER A 407 23.67 -6.06 -3.54
N ASN A 408 22.67 -5.69 -2.73
CA ASN A 408 22.59 -6.04 -1.31
C ASN A 408 21.93 -7.40 -1.03
N PHE A 409 21.34 -8.06 -2.04
CA PHE A 409 20.62 -9.32 -1.82
C PHE A 409 21.61 -10.46 -1.62
N ASP A 410 21.45 -11.18 -0.52
CA ASP A 410 22.08 -12.48 -0.27
C ASP A 410 21.06 -13.56 -0.61
N THR A 411 21.32 -14.33 -1.67
CA THR A 411 20.35 -15.29 -2.23
C THR A 411 20.77 -16.74 -2.05
N ARG A 412 21.75 -17.01 -1.19
CA ARG A 412 22.29 -18.37 -0.98
C ARG A 412 21.27 -19.38 -0.49
N SER A 413 20.15 -18.90 0.07
CA SER A 413 19.05 -19.74 0.56
C SER A 413 17.99 -20.04 -0.49
N ALA A 414 18.05 -19.44 -1.69
CA ALA A 414 17.10 -19.66 -2.78
C ALA A 414 17.51 -20.84 -3.67
N MET A 415 17.25 -22.06 -3.18
CA MET A 415 17.65 -23.31 -3.82
C MET A 415 16.53 -24.36 -3.73
N THR A 416 16.25 -25.02 -4.86
CA THR A 416 15.29 -26.14 -4.96
C THR A 416 16.02 -27.48 -5.11
N LYS A 417 15.40 -28.57 -4.64
CA LYS A 417 15.85 -29.95 -4.85
C LYS A 417 15.36 -30.54 -6.19
N ILE A 418 16.26 -31.13 -6.97
CA ILE A 418 15.98 -31.84 -8.23
C ILE A 418 14.98 -32.98 -7.98
N GLY A 419 13.90 -33.03 -8.79
CA GLY A 419 12.87 -34.06 -8.72
C GLY A 419 11.81 -33.89 -7.61
N SER A 420 11.85 -32.79 -6.85
CA SER A 420 10.78 -32.47 -5.89
C SER A 420 9.50 -32.05 -6.61
N THR A 421 8.38 -32.72 -6.33
CA THR A 421 7.02 -32.26 -6.71
C THR A 421 6.44 -31.27 -5.72
N GLU A 422 7.04 -31.11 -4.54
CA GLU A 422 6.49 -30.34 -3.43
C GLU A 422 6.96 -28.87 -3.40
N ASP A 423 7.97 -28.49 -4.19
CA ASP A 423 8.59 -27.15 -4.12
C ASP A 423 9.25 -26.74 -5.46
N VAL A 424 8.54 -26.80 -6.59
CA VAL A 424 8.99 -26.19 -7.87
C VAL A 424 9.07 -24.65 -7.82
N THR A 425 8.82 -24.05 -6.66
CA THR A 425 8.66 -22.60 -6.49
C THR A 425 9.89 -21.88 -5.91
N GLN A 426 10.96 -22.53 -5.46
CA GLN A 426 12.08 -21.78 -4.86
C GLN A 426 13.10 -21.32 -5.92
N GLY A 427 13.19 -20.01 -6.17
CA GLY A 427 14.18 -19.46 -7.10
C GLY A 427 13.88 -18.04 -7.62
N PHE A 428 14.22 -17.82 -8.88
CA PHE A 428 14.09 -16.55 -9.60
C PHE A 428 13.23 -16.68 -10.87
N TYR A 429 12.32 -17.66 -10.89
CA TYR A 429 11.43 -17.89 -12.03
C TYR A 429 10.70 -16.60 -12.37
N SER A 430 10.80 -16.15 -13.62
CA SER A 430 10.18 -14.93 -14.12
C SER A 430 10.42 -13.69 -13.24
N MET A 431 11.54 -13.60 -12.49
CA MET A 431 11.70 -12.57 -11.45
C MET A 431 11.51 -11.13 -11.98
N PHE A 432 11.97 -10.84 -13.20
CA PHE A 432 11.85 -9.55 -13.88
C PHE A 432 11.01 -9.64 -15.17
N ASN A 433 10.25 -10.71 -15.37
CA ASN A 433 9.56 -10.95 -16.65
C ASN A 433 8.57 -9.81 -16.99
N ASP A 434 8.51 -9.39 -18.24
CA ASP A 434 7.67 -8.32 -18.77
C ASP A 434 7.88 -6.95 -18.07
N ASP A 435 9.14 -6.55 -17.84
CA ASP A 435 9.52 -5.21 -17.37
C ASP A 435 10.10 -4.33 -18.49
N PRO A 436 9.31 -3.95 -19.53
CA PRO A 436 9.83 -3.33 -20.74
C PRO A 436 10.51 -1.97 -20.55
N SER A 437 10.34 -1.29 -19.42
CA SER A 437 11.04 -0.02 -19.11
C SER A 437 12.35 -0.20 -18.36
N LEU A 438 12.68 -1.42 -17.93
CA LEU A 438 13.87 -1.71 -17.15
C LEU A 438 15.11 -1.53 -18.01
N THR A 439 15.96 -0.55 -17.66
CA THR A 439 17.18 -0.23 -18.42
C THR A 439 18.45 -0.62 -17.70
N SER A 440 18.41 -0.75 -16.37
CA SER A 440 19.57 -1.08 -15.56
C SER A 440 19.19 -2.00 -14.42
N LEU A 441 19.89 -3.13 -14.34
CA LEU A 441 19.74 -4.12 -13.29
C LEU A 441 21.10 -4.49 -12.69
N ASP A 442 21.22 -4.48 -11.36
CA ASP A 442 22.38 -5.00 -10.64
C ASP A 442 22.00 -6.20 -9.77
N ILE A 443 22.40 -7.39 -10.20
CA ILE A 443 22.27 -8.66 -9.46
C ILE A 443 23.64 -9.22 -9.07
N SER A 444 24.63 -8.34 -8.90
CA SER A 444 26.04 -8.77 -8.75
C SER A 444 26.37 -9.52 -7.47
N ASN A 445 25.47 -9.55 -6.49
CA ASN A 445 25.64 -10.33 -5.27
C ASN A 445 24.78 -11.60 -5.23
N PHE A 446 24.06 -11.91 -6.31
CA PHE A 446 23.30 -13.15 -6.40
C PHE A 446 24.27 -14.34 -6.38
N SER A 447 23.90 -15.34 -5.61
CA SER A 447 24.57 -16.62 -5.50
C SER A 447 23.59 -17.70 -5.93
N MET A 448 23.80 -18.25 -7.12
CA MET A 448 22.99 -19.30 -7.73
C MET A 448 23.77 -20.61 -7.69
N THR A 449 23.10 -21.68 -7.29
CA THR A 449 23.72 -23.00 -7.19
C THR A 449 23.22 -23.88 -8.31
N TYR A 450 24.09 -24.79 -8.75
CA TYR A 450 23.71 -25.91 -9.58
C TYR A 450 24.64 -27.08 -9.27
N ASP A 451 24.08 -28.09 -8.62
CA ASP A 451 24.77 -29.30 -8.16
C ASP A 451 24.04 -30.54 -8.70
N LYS A 452 24.54 -31.07 -9.83
CA LYS A 452 24.04 -32.31 -10.46
C LYS A 452 24.12 -33.52 -9.54
N THR A 453 25.04 -33.53 -8.57
CA THR A 453 25.33 -34.70 -7.74
C THR A 453 24.56 -34.66 -6.41
N GLY A 454 24.44 -33.48 -5.81
CA GLY A 454 23.66 -33.23 -4.60
C GLY A 454 22.18 -32.94 -4.84
N GLY A 455 21.76 -32.79 -6.11
CA GLY A 455 20.36 -32.61 -6.47
C GLY A 455 19.82 -31.24 -6.09
N LEU A 456 20.61 -30.15 -6.18
CA LEU A 456 20.18 -28.80 -5.80
C LEU A 456 20.45 -27.78 -6.92
N TYR A 457 19.50 -26.87 -7.17
CA TYR A 457 19.63 -25.85 -8.20
C TYR A 457 18.77 -24.62 -7.93
N THR A 458 19.02 -23.54 -8.66
CA THR A 458 18.24 -22.30 -8.60
C THR A 458 17.51 -22.07 -9.94
N TYR A 459 16.18 -22.01 -9.93
CA TYR A 459 15.41 -21.75 -11.17
C TYR A 459 15.63 -20.34 -11.70
N THR A 460 15.89 -20.23 -13.01
CA THR A 460 16.10 -18.95 -13.71
C THR A 460 15.24 -18.80 -14.96
N ASP A 461 14.26 -19.68 -15.19
CA ASP A 461 13.46 -19.64 -16.42
C ASP A 461 12.65 -18.34 -16.53
N TYR A 462 12.66 -17.76 -17.74
CA TYR A 462 12.02 -16.50 -18.10
C TYR A 462 12.43 -15.30 -17.24
N MET A 463 13.55 -15.38 -16.52
CA MET A 463 13.98 -14.35 -15.56
C MET A 463 14.02 -12.93 -16.14
N PHE A 464 14.37 -12.78 -17.43
CA PHE A 464 14.45 -11.51 -18.16
C PHE A 464 13.53 -11.44 -19.40
N SER A 465 12.59 -12.38 -19.52
CA SER A 465 11.67 -12.42 -20.67
C SER A 465 10.92 -11.08 -20.76
N GLY A 466 10.77 -10.51 -21.96
CA GLY A 466 10.07 -9.22 -22.15
C GLY A 466 10.85 -7.95 -21.77
N ASP A 467 12.06 -8.06 -21.19
CA ASP A 467 12.90 -6.93 -20.73
C ASP A 467 13.68 -6.25 -21.87
N ASN A 468 12.97 -5.86 -22.92
CA ASN A 468 13.54 -5.44 -24.20
C ASN A 468 14.38 -4.14 -24.16
N GLN A 469 14.38 -3.41 -23.04
CA GLN A 469 15.18 -2.19 -22.86
C GLN A 469 16.36 -2.36 -21.89
N LEU A 470 16.60 -3.56 -21.37
CA LEU A 470 17.68 -3.84 -20.44
C LEU A 470 19.02 -3.68 -21.15
N SER A 471 19.64 -2.51 -20.97
CA SER A 471 20.85 -2.08 -21.67
C SER A 471 22.08 -2.02 -20.78
N ARG A 472 21.90 -2.21 -19.46
CA ARG A 472 22.95 -2.27 -18.46
C ARG A 472 22.67 -3.39 -17.47
N LEU A 473 23.49 -4.43 -17.49
CA LEU A 473 23.36 -5.58 -16.59
C LEU A 473 24.65 -5.77 -15.80
N VAL A 474 24.55 -5.84 -14.48
CA VAL A 474 25.70 -6.10 -13.60
C VAL A 474 25.58 -7.50 -13.01
N LEU A 475 26.58 -8.33 -13.29
CA LEU A 475 26.64 -9.72 -12.87
C LEU A 475 27.86 -9.97 -11.98
N GLY A 476 27.70 -10.87 -11.02
CA GLY A 476 28.76 -11.27 -10.08
C GLY A 476 29.25 -12.69 -10.32
N PRO A 477 30.32 -13.10 -9.62
CA PRO A 477 30.87 -14.46 -9.76
C PRO A 477 29.95 -15.57 -9.23
N GLY A 478 28.99 -15.21 -8.38
CA GLY A 478 27.98 -16.13 -7.87
C GLY A 478 26.80 -16.35 -8.81
N VAL A 479 26.65 -15.54 -9.87
CA VAL A 479 25.58 -15.72 -10.86
C VAL A 479 25.87 -16.96 -11.69
N ARG A 480 24.85 -17.81 -11.85
CA ARG A 480 24.89 -19.00 -12.69
C ARG A 480 23.52 -19.27 -13.29
N PHE A 481 23.37 -18.99 -14.58
CA PHE A 481 22.12 -19.28 -15.30
C PHE A 481 22.00 -20.76 -15.63
N ILE A 482 20.76 -21.24 -15.78
CA ILE A 482 20.43 -22.63 -16.05
C ILE A 482 19.59 -22.74 -17.33
N LYS A 483 19.88 -23.74 -18.17
CA LYS A 483 19.17 -24.13 -19.42
C LYS A 483 19.15 -25.67 -19.60
N ASP A 484 19.26 -26.43 -18.52
CA ASP A 484 19.66 -27.85 -18.61
C ASP A 484 18.52 -28.78 -19.03
N GLU A 485 18.77 -29.64 -20.02
CA GLU A 485 17.88 -30.70 -20.51
C GLU A 485 17.60 -31.79 -19.46
N ASP A 486 18.47 -31.91 -18.44
CA ASP A 486 18.30 -32.82 -17.29
C ASP A 486 17.22 -32.32 -16.29
N LEU A 487 16.84 -31.03 -16.35
CA LEU A 487 15.84 -30.40 -15.47
C LEU A 487 14.47 -30.36 -16.14
N SER A 488 13.91 -31.54 -16.44
CA SER A 488 12.70 -31.71 -17.27
C SER A 488 12.87 -31.14 -18.68
N SER A 489 12.19 -31.71 -19.67
CA SER A 489 12.34 -31.39 -21.09
C SER A 489 11.79 -30.00 -21.51
N SER A 490 11.72 -29.01 -20.60
CA SER A 490 11.01 -27.74 -20.80
C SER A 490 11.71 -26.49 -20.24
N SER A 491 12.98 -26.54 -19.84
CA SER A 491 13.70 -25.33 -19.40
C SER A 491 14.04 -24.42 -20.59
N GLU A 492 13.37 -23.26 -20.68
CA GLU A 492 13.60 -22.24 -21.72
C GLU A 492 14.74 -21.26 -21.34
N GLY A 493 15.25 -21.36 -20.11
CA GLY A 493 16.33 -20.50 -19.60
C GLY A 493 15.91 -19.04 -19.33
N PRO A 494 16.88 -18.15 -19.04
CA PRO A 494 16.59 -16.81 -18.54
C PRO A 494 16.03 -15.82 -19.56
N ALA A 495 16.03 -16.15 -20.86
CA ALA A 495 15.43 -15.35 -21.94
C ALA A 495 15.85 -13.86 -21.98
N LEU A 496 17.17 -13.58 -21.94
CA LEU A 496 17.68 -12.21 -22.07
C LEU A 496 17.45 -11.67 -23.49
N ALA A 497 16.74 -10.54 -23.61
CA ALA A 497 16.43 -9.92 -24.89
C ALA A 497 17.68 -9.54 -25.71
N ASP A 498 17.62 -9.69 -27.03
CA ASP A 498 18.71 -9.32 -27.94
C ASP A 498 18.94 -7.81 -27.98
N VAL A 499 20.20 -7.42 -28.22
CA VAL A 499 20.58 -6.02 -28.40
C VAL A 499 20.05 -5.52 -29.74
N PRO A 500 19.34 -4.38 -29.80
CA PRO A 500 18.82 -3.87 -31.06
C PRO A 500 19.95 -3.39 -31.98
N LEU A 501 19.95 -3.87 -33.23
CA LEU A 501 20.87 -3.39 -34.27
C LEU A 501 20.32 -2.09 -34.89
N ASN A 502 21.00 -0.96 -34.67
CA ASN A 502 20.60 0.34 -35.20
C ASN A 502 21.80 1.32 -35.25
N GLU A 503 21.57 2.59 -35.57
CA GLU A 503 22.63 3.62 -35.66
C GLU A 503 23.37 3.89 -34.33
N THR A 504 22.78 3.47 -33.21
CA THR A 504 23.34 3.67 -31.85
C THR A 504 24.09 2.45 -31.36
N TYR A 505 23.58 1.24 -31.63
CA TYR A 505 24.11 -0.02 -31.09
C TYR A 505 24.39 -1.06 -32.18
N THR A 506 25.48 -1.81 -32.01
CA THR A 506 25.99 -2.78 -32.99
C THR A 506 25.22 -4.11 -33.00
N GLY A 507 24.21 -4.27 -32.15
CA GLY A 507 23.54 -5.56 -31.90
C GLY A 507 24.31 -6.51 -30.98
N LYS A 508 25.35 -6.02 -30.28
CA LYS A 508 26.20 -6.83 -29.38
C LYS A 508 26.19 -6.32 -27.94
N TRP A 509 26.46 -7.23 -27.01
CA TRP A 509 26.83 -6.86 -25.64
C TRP A 509 28.34 -6.65 -25.53
N GLU A 510 28.77 -5.72 -24.67
CA GLU A 510 30.19 -5.52 -24.33
C GLU A 510 30.36 -5.35 -22.83
N ALA A 511 31.31 -6.07 -22.25
CA ALA A 511 31.76 -5.81 -20.88
C ALA A 511 32.44 -4.44 -20.81
N VAL A 512 32.19 -3.66 -19.76
CA VAL A 512 32.83 -2.35 -19.57
C VAL A 512 34.36 -2.50 -19.47
N GLY A 513 34.83 -3.53 -18.76
CA GLY A 513 36.25 -3.84 -18.60
C GLY A 513 37.04 -2.66 -18.03
N THR A 514 38.11 -2.27 -18.74
CA THR A 514 38.96 -1.11 -18.36
C THR A 514 38.40 0.24 -18.82
N GLY A 515 37.29 0.23 -19.56
CA GLY A 515 36.64 1.40 -20.16
C GLY A 515 35.61 2.06 -19.24
N THR A 516 34.69 2.80 -19.86
CA THR A 516 33.50 3.39 -19.20
C THR A 516 32.24 2.80 -19.82
N GLU A 517 31.08 2.96 -19.18
CA GLU A 517 29.79 2.47 -19.74
C GLU A 517 29.46 3.06 -21.11
N THR A 518 29.95 4.26 -21.42
CA THR A 518 29.80 4.92 -22.73
C THR A 518 30.95 4.67 -23.70
N ASN A 519 32.04 4.06 -23.24
CA ASN A 519 33.20 3.69 -24.04
C ASN A 519 33.81 2.39 -23.47
N PRO A 520 33.07 1.26 -23.56
CA PRO A 520 33.52 -0.01 -23.01
C PRO A 520 34.82 -0.47 -23.70
N ARG A 521 35.61 -1.28 -23.00
CA ARG A 521 36.88 -1.85 -23.49
C ARG A 521 37.06 -3.28 -22.98
N GLY A 522 35.98 -4.03 -22.92
CA GLY A 522 35.96 -5.40 -22.44
C GLY A 522 35.61 -6.38 -23.54
N GLN A 523 35.34 -7.61 -23.13
CA GLN A 523 34.92 -8.67 -24.04
C GLN A 523 33.55 -8.36 -24.64
N THR A 524 33.40 -8.59 -25.94
CA THR A 524 32.14 -8.50 -26.68
C THR A 524 31.46 -9.87 -26.79
N TYR A 525 30.12 -9.90 -26.84
CA TYR A 525 29.29 -11.08 -27.03
C TYR A 525 28.32 -10.81 -28.17
N SER A 526 28.23 -11.75 -29.12
CA SER A 526 27.53 -11.49 -30.40
C SER A 526 26.02 -11.53 -30.26
N THR A 527 25.51 -12.32 -29.31
CA THR A 527 24.09 -12.46 -28.97
C THR A 527 23.88 -12.37 -27.47
N SER A 528 22.63 -12.19 -27.04
CA SER A 528 22.30 -12.30 -25.61
C SER A 528 22.53 -13.71 -25.07
N ASP A 529 22.32 -14.73 -25.90
CA ASP A 529 22.64 -16.12 -25.58
C ASP A 529 24.14 -16.35 -25.34
N ASP A 530 25.02 -15.71 -26.11
CA ASP A 530 26.47 -15.80 -25.87
C ASP A 530 26.85 -15.28 -24.48
N LEU A 531 26.24 -14.17 -24.05
CA LEU A 531 26.45 -13.60 -22.72
C LEU A 531 25.90 -14.52 -21.62
N VAL A 532 24.68 -15.04 -21.82
CA VAL A 532 24.04 -15.98 -20.88
C VAL A 532 24.88 -17.27 -20.75
N ASN A 533 25.34 -17.83 -21.86
CA ASN A 533 26.16 -19.05 -21.91
C ASN A 533 27.51 -18.87 -21.19
N ALA A 534 28.08 -17.65 -21.20
CA ALA A 534 29.29 -17.33 -20.44
C ALA A 534 29.12 -17.48 -18.92
N TYR A 535 27.89 -17.54 -18.43
CA TYR A 535 27.55 -17.71 -17.01
C TYR A 535 26.96 -19.09 -16.65
N MET A 536 26.87 -20.04 -17.59
CA MET A 536 26.29 -21.37 -17.31
C MET A 536 27.29 -22.37 -16.69
N GLY A 537 28.55 -22.29 -17.13
CA GLY A 537 29.61 -23.25 -16.76
C GLY A 537 30.57 -22.78 -15.67
N ASP A 538 31.57 -23.62 -15.38
CA ASP A 538 32.62 -23.33 -14.38
C ASP A 538 33.64 -22.29 -14.83
N LYS A 539 33.63 -21.93 -16.12
CA LYS A 539 34.51 -20.90 -16.72
C LYS A 539 33.92 -19.49 -16.66
N ARG A 540 32.89 -19.26 -15.84
CA ARG A 540 32.24 -17.96 -15.66
C ARG A 540 33.20 -16.90 -15.10
N PRO A 541 32.96 -15.60 -15.35
CA PRO A 541 33.77 -14.53 -14.78
C PRO A 541 33.87 -14.61 -13.25
N THR A 542 35.10 -14.50 -12.72
CA THR A 542 35.39 -14.64 -11.28
C THR A 542 35.24 -13.33 -10.48
N GLY A 543 34.91 -12.23 -11.15
CA GLY A 543 34.71 -10.92 -10.54
C GLY A 543 33.43 -10.27 -11.03
N ARG A 544 33.02 -9.19 -10.35
CA ARG A 544 31.88 -8.35 -10.75
C ARG A 544 32.13 -7.73 -12.13
N GLN A 545 31.22 -7.97 -13.06
CA GLN A 545 31.22 -7.42 -14.41
C GLN A 545 30.02 -6.50 -14.62
N THR A 546 30.21 -5.43 -15.38
CA THR A 546 29.13 -4.61 -15.93
C THR A 546 29.10 -4.82 -17.43
N TYR A 547 27.95 -5.17 -17.98
CA TYR A 547 27.69 -5.31 -19.40
C TYR A 547 26.80 -4.17 -19.87
N VAL A 548 27.11 -3.64 -21.04
CA VAL A 548 26.32 -2.62 -21.73
C VAL A 548 26.08 -3.03 -23.18
N TRP A 549 25.06 -2.48 -23.83
CA TRP A 549 24.96 -2.57 -25.29
C TRP A 549 26.15 -1.86 -25.94
N GLU A 550 26.82 -2.52 -26.89
CA GLU A 550 28.01 -1.99 -27.56
C GLU A 550 27.61 -0.76 -28.43
N PRO A 551 28.18 0.43 -28.15
CA PRO A 551 27.87 1.62 -28.94
C PRO A 551 28.60 1.60 -30.29
N VAL A 552 27.89 1.95 -31.37
CA VAL A 552 28.47 2.17 -32.71
C VAL A 552 29.44 3.34 -32.68
N LYS A 553 29.06 4.43 -32.01
CA LYS A 553 29.86 5.66 -31.89
C LYS A 553 30.51 5.73 -30.51
N ARG A 554 31.81 5.50 -30.46
CA ARG A 554 32.60 5.63 -29.23
C ARG A 554 33.08 7.08 -29.05
N PRO A 555 32.93 7.69 -27.87
CA PRO A 555 33.57 8.98 -27.58
C PRO A 555 35.07 8.87 -27.80
N VAL A 556 35.63 9.72 -28.67
CA VAL A 556 37.08 9.76 -28.90
C VAL A 556 37.73 10.37 -27.66
N THR A 557 38.25 9.54 -26.76
CA THR A 557 39.17 10.03 -25.73
C THR A 557 40.41 10.57 -26.44
N PRO A 558 40.76 11.87 -26.33
CA PRO A 558 42.01 12.37 -26.88
C PRO A 558 43.19 11.61 -26.25
N PRO A 559 44.28 11.40 -27.00
CA PRO A 559 45.44 10.66 -26.50
C PRO A 559 46.00 11.34 -25.24
N VAL A 560 46.13 10.55 -24.17
CA VAL A 560 46.87 10.98 -22.98
C VAL A 560 48.35 10.92 -23.32
N PHE A 561 48.95 12.06 -23.62
CA PHE A 561 50.40 12.19 -23.64
C PHE A 561 50.95 12.15 -22.20
N PRO A 562 52.12 11.52 -21.96
CA PRO A 562 52.76 11.56 -20.65
C PRO A 562 53.15 13.01 -20.33
N VAL A 563 52.53 13.58 -19.30
CA VAL A 563 52.78 14.97 -18.90
C VAL A 563 53.95 14.99 -17.90
N THR A 564 55.08 15.56 -18.34
CA THR A 564 56.16 16.05 -17.47
C THR A 564 55.60 17.18 -16.59
N PRO A 565 55.86 17.21 -15.27
CA PRO A 565 55.37 18.30 -14.42
C PRO A 565 56.21 19.55 -14.71
N PRO A 566 55.59 20.73 -14.95
CA PRO A 566 55.62 21.73 -13.87
C PRO A 566 54.52 22.82 -13.86
N ASN A 567 54.44 23.40 -12.66
CA ASN A 567 54.07 24.75 -12.22
C ASN A 567 52.64 25.33 -12.34
N VAL A 568 52.12 25.52 -11.13
CA VAL A 568 51.17 26.49 -10.59
C VAL A 568 51.30 27.87 -11.25
N ASP A 569 50.28 28.28 -12.02
CA ASP A 569 49.50 29.50 -11.78
C ASP A 569 48.44 29.69 -12.90
N GLU A 570 47.22 30.02 -12.46
CA GLU A 570 46.03 30.45 -13.24
C GLU A 570 45.12 29.41 -13.95
N PRO A 571 43.80 29.70 -14.02
CA PRO A 571 42.78 28.80 -13.49
C PRO A 571 42.02 27.99 -14.56
N ALA A 572 41.75 26.72 -14.22
CA ALA A 572 40.92 25.84 -15.02
C ALA A 572 39.44 26.31 -15.07
N THR A 573 38.93 26.38 -16.29
CA THR A 573 37.53 26.63 -16.65
C THR A 573 36.59 25.52 -16.19
N GLU A 574 35.37 25.93 -15.83
CA GLU A 574 34.29 25.13 -15.25
C GLU A 574 33.79 24.00 -16.17
N GLY A 575 33.62 22.80 -15.62
CA GLY A 575 32.95 21.64 -16.22
C GLY A 575 31.97 21.00 -15.23
N ASP A 576 30.73 20.77 -15.68
CA ASP A 576 29.50 20.84 -14.89
C ASP A 576 29.10 19.59 -14.08
N GLY A 577 28.39 19.81 -12.96
CA GLY A 577 27.71 18.76 -12.19
C GLY A 577 26.30 18.52 -12.71
N GLU A 578 26.14 17.55 -13.60
CA GLU A 578 24.88 17.23 -14.25
C GLU A 578 23.80 16.71 -13.27
N VAL A 579 22.57 17.21 -13.39
CA VAL A 579 21.42 16.80 -12.58
C VAL A 579 20.59 15.77 -13.34
N PHE A 580 20.48 14.56 -12.78
CA PHE A 580 19.73 13.43 -13.34
C PHE A 580 18.28 13.39 -12.81
N THR A 581 17.37 12.77 -13.56
CA THR A 581 16.02 12.43 -13.06
C THR A 581 16.13 11.56 -11.80
N GLY A 582 15.33 11.86 -10.79
CA GLY A 582 15.40 11.30 -9.43
C GLY A 582 16.33 12.06 -8.47
N SER A 583 17.20 12.94 -8.99
CA SER A 583 18.09 13.76 -8.15
C SER A 583 17.33 14.87 -7.44
N SER A 584 17.84 15.30 -6.28
CA SER A 584 17.29 16.46 -5.57
C SER A 584 18.07 17.74 -5.87
N ILE A 585 17.36 18.86 -6.00
CA ILE A 585 17.91 20.20 -6.16
C ILE A 585 17.36 21.16 -5.09
N ASP A 586 18.17 22.12 -4.69
CA ASP A 586 17.81 23.19 -3.76
C ASP A 586 17.69 24.52 -4.51
N ALA A 587 16.65 25.30 -4.20
CA ALA A 587 16.51 26.67 -4.69
C ALA A 587 17.34 27.65 -3.87
N VAL A 588 18.41 28.18 -4.48
CA VAL A 588 19.34 29.14 -3.84
C VAL A 588 18.91 30.60 -4.00
N LYS A 589 17.93 30.86 -4.88
CA LYS A 589 17.29 32.17 -5.11
C LYS A 589 15.78 32.04 -5.12
N LYS A 590 15.09 33.18 -5.15
CA LYS A 590 13.64 33.22 -5.37
C LYS A 590 13.32 32.59 -6.74
N ILE A 591 12.45 31.58 -6.77
CA ILE A 591 12.02 30.90 -8.00
C ILE A 591 10.51 30.72 -8.02
N GLY A 592 9.93 30.63 -9.21
CA GLY A 592 8.52 30.26 -9.39
C GLY A 592 8.41 28.79 -9.80
N LEU A 593 7.34 28.14 -9.36
CA LEU A 593 6.91 26.83 -9.88
C LEU A 593 5.78 27.07 -10.88
N TYR A 594 5.85 26.39 -12.03
CA TYR A 594 4.94 26.63 -13.15
C TYR A 594 4.23 25.33 -13.57
N ARG A 595 2.98 25.44 -14.04
CA ARG A 595 2.20 24.32 -14.59
C ARG A 595 2.75 23.81 -15.92
N GLN A 596 3.50 24.64 -16.64
CA GLN A 596 3.99 24.38 -17.99
C GLN A 596 5.46 24.82 -18.12
N PRO A 597 6.26 24.23 -19.04
CA PRO A 597 7.67 24.57 -19.21
C PRO A 597 7.88 26.00 -19.75
N THR A 598 6.87 26.57 -20.42
CA THR A 598 6.85 27.98 -20.82
C THR A 598 6.36 28.86 -19.67
N PHE A 599 7.28 29.62 -19.08
CA PHE A 599 7.05 30.40 -17.87
C PHE A 599 6.30 31.70 -18.16
N THR A 600 5.04 31.77 -17.74
CA THR A 600 4.17 32.94 -17.86
C THR A 600 3.48 33.23 -16.54
N LYS A 601 2.93 34.44 -16.35
CA LYS A 601 2.15 34.78 -15.14
C LYS A 601 0.95 33.84 -14.95
N LYS A 602 0.27 33.46 -16.04
CA LYS A 602 -0.88 32.53 -16.05
C LYS A 602 -0.49 31.12 -15.60
N ASN A 603 0.71 30.65 -15.99
CA ASN A 603 1.16 29.30 -15.68
C ASN A 603 1.83 29.18 -14.31
N ARG A 604 2.09 30.28 -13.59
CA ARG A 604 2.78 30.22 -12.30
C ARG A 604 1.83 29.71 -11.21
N ILE A 605 2.22 28.61 -10.57
CA ILE A 605 1.53 28.01 -9.43
C ILE A 605 1.80 28.83 -8.18
N THR A 606 3.08 29.02 -7.83
CA THR A 606 3.49 29.72 -6.61
C THR A 606 4.92 30.26 -6.71
N TRP A 607 5.27 31.15 -5.78
CA TRP A 607 6.63 31.65 -5.59
C TRP A 607 7.26 31.00 -4.35
N TYR A 608 8.53 30.64 -4.49
CA TYR A 608 9.39 30.24 -3.39
C TYR A 608 10.33 31.39 -3.05
N ALA A 609 10.31 31.84 -1.81
CA ALA A 609 11.21 32.88 -1.33
C ALA A 609 12.67 32.37 -1.24
N LYS A 610 13.64 33.29 -1.31
CA LYS A 610 15.03 32.98 -1.00
C LYS A 610 15.14 32.66 0.49
N GLN A 611 15.75 31.53 0.82
CA GLN A 611 15.91 31.05 2.19
C GLN A 611 17.39 30.79 2.52
N PRO A 612 17.79 30.82 3.81
CA PRO A 612 19.11 30.38 4.25
C PRO A 612 19.31 28.90 3.96
N GLN A 613 20.56 28.46 3.83
CA GLN A 613 20.96 27.14 3.35
C GLN A 613 20.20 25.96 4.00
N THR A 614 19.96 25.99 5.31
CA THR A 614 19.27 24.93 6.04
C THR A 614 17.75 24.88 5.80
N ARG A 615 17.19 25.88 5.10
CA ARG A 615 15.76 26.01 4.80
C ARG A 615 15.49 26.28 3.32
N GLN A 616 16.46 26.05 2.45
CA GLN A 616 16.27 26.23 1.01
C GLN A 616 15.15 25.31 0.51
N PRO A 617 14.22 25.79 -0.34
CA PRO A 617 13.20 24.94 -0.91
C PRO A 617 13.84 23.81 -1.72
N GLN A 618 13.54 22.57 -1.36
CA GLN A 618 14.06 21.38 -2.01
C GLN A 618 13.03 20.81 -2.99
N PHE A 619 13.52 20.30 -4.11
CA PHE A 619 12.73 19.66 -5.14
C PHE A 619 13.40 18.36 -5.60
N VAL A 620 12.60 17.34 -5.88
CA VAL A 620 13.06 16.17 -6.64
C VAL A 620 12.80 16.41 -8.11
N VAL A 621 13.83 16.26 -8.94
CA VAL A 621 13.72 16.34 -10.39
C VAL A 621 13.05 15.07 -10.91
N THR A 622 11.89 15.20 -11.53
CA THR A 622 11.13 14.08 -12.09
C THR A 622 11.25 13.97 -13.61
N GLY A 623 11.89 14.96 -14.25
CA GLY A 623 12.13 14.96 -15.69
C GLY A 623 12.78 16.27 -16.16
N LYS A 624 13.05 16.35 -17.46
CA LYS A 624 13.50 17.57 -18.16
C LYS A 624 12.47 17.91 -19.24
N ALA A 625 12.24 19.20 -19.45
CA ALA A 625 11.35 19.68 -20.51
C ALA A 625 11.91 20.95 -21.14
N THR A 626 11.40 21.31 -22.31
CA THR A 626 11.85 22.49 -23.05
C THR A 626 10.69 23.47 -23.20
N SER A 627 10.94 24.76 -22.92
CA SER A 627 9.96 25.81 -23.17
C SER A 627 9.73 26.02 -24.68
N LYS A 628 8.66 26.74 -25.04
CA LYS A 628 8.35 27.07 -26.46
C LYS A 628 9.52 27.70 -27.22
N ASN A 629 10.43 28.39 -26.51
CA ASN A 629 11.60 29.06 -27.10
C ASN A 629 12.91 28.26 -26.90
N GLY A 630 12.84 26.94 -26.73
CA GLY A 630 14.04 26.10 -26.65
C GLY A 630 14.76 26.07 -25.29
N VAL A 631 14.31 26.82 -24.28
CA VAL A 631 15.01 26.87 -22.98
C VAL A 631 14.64 25.68 -22.08
N ALA A 632 15.64 24.92 -21.62
CA ALA A 632 15.47 23.77 -20.74
C ALA A 632 14.87 24.13 -19.36
N ARG A 633 14.08 23.20 -18.79
CA ARG A 633 13.39 23.27 -17.50
C ARG A 633 13.48 21.93 -16.79
N TYR A 634 13.58 21.97 -15.46
CA TYR A 634 13.38 20.78 -14.66
C TYR A 634 11.89 20.62 -14.42
N GLN A 635 11.34 19.46 -14.73
CA GLN A 635 10.10 19.00 -14.14
C GLN A 635 10.43 18.52 -12.74
N VAL A 636 9.66 18.97 -11.76
CA VAL A 636 9.99 18.76 -10.35
C VAL A 636 8.75 18.47 -9.51
N ARG A 637 9.00 17.89 -8.33
CA ARG A 637 8.06 17.80 -7.22
C ARG A 637 8.67 18.44 -5.98
N ASP A 638 7.90 19.30 -5.31
CA ASP A 638 8.25 19.87 -4.01
C ASP A 638 8.33 18.76 -2.92
N VAL A 639 9.42 18.71 -2.16
CA VAL A 639 9.65 17.75 -1.05
C VAL A 639 9.80 18.40 0.32
N ASN A 640 9.33 19.63 0.49
CA ASN A 640 9.38 20.38 1.75
C ASN A 640 8.17 20.01 2.63
N HIS A 641 8.24 18.89 3.35
CA HIS A 641 7.13 18.27 4.14
C HIS A 641 6.34 19.21 5.08
N HIS A 642 6.95 20.30 5.54
CA HIS A 642 6.30 21.28 6.44
C HIS A 642 5.67 22.47 5.71
N SER A 643 5.68 22.48 4.37
CA SER A 643 5.14 23.55 3.54
C SER A 643 3.76 23.20 2.98
N LYS A 644 2.90 24.20 2.80
CA LYS A 644 1.63 24.04 2.05
C LYS A 644 1.83 23.67 0.58
N THR A 645 3.05 23.82 0.07
CA THR A 645 3.44 23.47 -1.30
C THR A 645 3.99 22.05 -1.42
N TYR A 646 4.07 21.31 -0.31
CA TYR A 646 4.55 19.93 -0.29
C TYR A 646 3.81 19.09 -1.35
N ARG A 647 4.58 18.36 -2.16
CA ARG A 647 4.13 17.52 -3.28
C ARG A 647 3.59 18.24 -4.52
N LEU A 648 3.53 19.57 -4.54
CA LEU A 648 3.20 20.28 -5.78
C LEU A 648 4.21 19.93 -6.87
N THR A 649 3.69 19.52 -8.02
CA THR A 649 4.48 19.24 -9.22
C THR A 649 4.42 20.42 -10.19
N GLY A 650 5.44 20.54 -11.01
CA GLY A 650 5.51 21.58 -12.03
C GLY A 650 6.91 21.72 -12.60
N TYR A 651 7.20 22.91 -13.11
CA TYR A 651 8.45 23.22 -13.78
C TYR A 651 9.18 24.36 -13.08
N VAL A 652 10.49 24.19 -12.89
CA VAL A 652 11.41 25.22 -12.37
C VAL A 652 12.58 25.42 -13.34
N THR A 653 13.32 26.52 -13.17
CA THR A 653 14.46 26.85 -14.03
C THR A 653 15.61 25.83 -13.85
N THR A 654 16.38 25.57 -14.91
CA THR A 654 17.62 24.78 -14.85
C THR A 654 18.87 25.62 -14.58
N ARG A 655 18.72 26.95 -14.48
CA ARG A 655 19.88 27.86 -14.31
C ARG A 655 20.58 27.60 -12.98
N ALA A 656 21.86 27.24 -13.03
CA ALA A 656 22.70 26.96 -11.86
C ALA A 656 22.73 28.12 -10.83
N ALA A 657 22.53 29.36 -11.29
CA ALA A 657 22.43 30.53 -10.41
C ALA A 657 21.18 30.53 -9.51
N TYR A 658 20.18 29.69 -9.79
CA TYR A 658 18.89 29.64 -9.08
C TYR A 658 18.66 28.29 -8.40
N VAL A 659 19.14 27.21 -8.99
CA VAL A 659 19.02 25.86 -8.46
C VAL A 659 20.37 25.15 -8.49
N VAL A 660 20.66 24.38 -7.44
CA VAL A 660 21.89 23.59 -7.34
C VAL A 660 21.57 22.18 -6.85
N PRO A 661 22.39 21.16 -7.15
CA PRO A 661 22.20 19.82 -6.57
C PRO A 661 22.19 19.88 -5.04
N THR A 662 21.23 19.21 -4.39
CA THR A 662 21.16 19.12 -2.92
C THR A 662 22.40 18.43 -2.35
N TYR A 663 22.92 17.42 -3.03
CA TYR A 663 24.08 16.64 -2.59
C TYR A 663 25.37 17.19 -3.20
N MET A 664 26.39 17.41 -2.35
CA MET A 664 27.66 17.98 -2.80
C MET A 664 28.44 17.00 -3.69
N SER A 665 28.95 17.46 -4.84
CA SER A 665 29.82 16.69 -5.74
C SER A 665 31.32 16.92 -5.51
N LYS A 666 31.69 17.89 -4.66
CA LYS A 666 33.08 18.25 -4.37
C LYS A 666 33.28 18.43 -2.86
N ARG A 667 34.41 17.95 -2.33
CA ARG A 667 34.86 18.23 -0.96
C ARG A 667 35.59 19.57 -0.89
N SER A 668 35.64 20.17 0.29
CA SER A 668 36.46 21.36 0.54
C SER A 668 37.96 21.07 0.31
N ARG A 669 38.73 22.09 -0.11
CA ARG A 669 40.19 22.00 -0.23
C ARG A 669 40.84 21.62 1.10
N ASP A 670 40.33 22.18 2.19
CA ASP A 670 40.80 21.93 3.55
C ASP A 670 40.38 20.56 4.12
N LYS A 671 39.66 19.74 3.34
CA LYS A 671 39.14 18.42 3.75
C LYS A 671 38.33 18.46 5.05
N VAL A 672 37.68 19.58 5.35
CA VAL A 672 36.81 19.74 6.52
C VAL A 672 35.41 20.13 6.08
N ILE A 673 34.40 19.55 6.73
CA ILE A 673 33.01 20.01 6.67
C ILE A 673 32.55 20.47 8.05
N THR A 674 31.59 21.37 8.11
CA THR A 674 30.91 21.77 9.34
C THR A 674 29.47 21.28 9.32
N VAL A 675 29.02 20.66 10.42
CA VAL A 675 27.61 20.28 10.61
C VAL A 675 26.78 21.54 10.86
N ILE A 676 25.75 21.77 10.04
CA ILE A 676 24.89 22.96 10.14
C ILE A 676 23.43 22.64 10.46
N ASN A 677 23.01 21.37 10.39
CA ASN A 677 21.67 20.94 10.79
C ASN A 677 21.43 21.26 12.28
N PRO A 678 20.36 22.00 12.65
CA PRO A 678 20.01 22.29 14.05
C PRO A 678 19.82 21.06 14.94
N ARG A 679 19.51 19.90 14.35
CA ARG A 679 19.39 18.61 15.06
C ARG A 679 20.68 17.79 15.05
N GLY A 680 21.76 18.30 14.46
CA GLY A 680 22.97 17.53 14.19
C GLY A 680 22.79 16.52 13.05
N ILE A 681 23.78 15.65 12.86
CA ILE A 681 23.75 14.53 11.91
C ILE A 681 24.34 13.28 12.56
N ASN A 682 24.12 12.11 11.98
CA ASN A 682 24.76 10.87 12.44
C ASN A 682 25.87 10.44 11.48
N GLY A 683 26.87 9.76 12.04
CA GLY A 683 27.90 8.99 11.35
C GLY A 683 27.57 7.50 11.39
N TYR A 684 27.90 6.83 10.29
CA TYR A 684 27.45 5.49 9.97
C TYR A 684 28.62 4.60 9.56
N GLY A 685 28.47 3.29 9.71
CA GLY A 685 29.48 2.32 9.27
C GLY A 685 29.56 2.16 7.75
N HIS A 686 28.46 2.42 7.04
CA HIS A 686 28.34 2.16 5.61
C HIS A 686 27.87 3.39 4.80
N ALA A 687 28.18 3.40 3.49
CA ALA A 687 27.86 4.51 2.58
C ALA A 687 26.34 4.69 2.33
N ASN A 688 25.55 3.63 2.46
CA ASN A 688 24.07 3.71 2.45
C ASN A 688 23.48 4.34 3.73
N LEU A 689 24.32 4.76 4.69
CA LEU A 689 23.93 5.32 5.99
C LEU A 689 23.19 4.33 6.90
N THR A 690 23.55 3.04 6.83
CA THR A 690 23.15 2.04 7.83
C THR A 690 24.24 1.87 8.90
N GLN A 691 23.92 1.14 9.97
CA GLN A 691 24.79 0.95 11.13
C GLN A 691 25.21 2.29 11.74
N LYS A 692 24.25 2.97 12.39
CA LYS A 692 24.53 4.23 13.10
C LYS A 692 25.59 3.99 14.18
N GLN A 693 26.64 4.80 14.19
CA GLN A 693 27.75 4.66 15.14
C GLN A 693 27.88 5.87 16.07
N LYS A 694 27.77 7.09 15.55
CA LYS A 694 28.03 8.31 16.34
C LYS A 694 27.14 9.46 15.93
N HIS A 695 26.69 10.25 16.91
CA HIS A 695 25.99 11.51 16.63
C HIS A 695 26.96 12.70 16.63
N TYR A 696 26.82 13.59 15.66
CA TYR A 696 27.59 14.79 15.44
C TYR A 696 26.72 16.03 15.63
N ARG A 697 27.05 16.86 16.61
CA ARG A 697 26.25 18.04 16.97
C ARG A 697 26.45 19.18 15.97
N GLN A 698 25.48 20.09 15.90
CA GLN A 698 25.59 21.32 15.12
C GLN A 698 26.86 22.10 15.50
N GLY A 699 27.59 22.61 14.51
CA GLY A 699 28.86 23.32 14.67
C GLY A 699 30.10 22.42 14.75
N GLN A 700 29.93 21.10 14.82
CA GLN A 700 31.07 20.19 14.82
C GLN A 700 31.76 20.17 13.45
N GLN A 701 33.09 20.25 13.46
CA GLN A 701 33.93 20.21 12.26
C GLN A 701 34.47 18.78 12.08
N LEU A 702 34.25 18.20 10.90
CA LEU A 702 34.58 16.80 10.60
C LEU A 702 35.60 16.74 9.46
N LYS A 703 36.66 15.96 9.64
CA LYS A 703 37.69 15.72 8.61
C LYS A 703 37.22 14.65 7.64
N VAL A 704 37.26 14.98 6.35
CA VAL A 704 36.76 14.18 5.23
C VAL A 704 37.91 13.51 4.50
N LYS A 705 37.92 12.18 4.49
CA LYS A 705 38.85 11.37 3.72
C LYS A 705 38.54 11.41 2.24
N ARG A 706 37.28 11.18 1.84
CA ARG A 706 36.81 11.22 0.44
C ARG A 706 35.31 11.44 0.34
N LEU A 707 34.87 11.85 -0.83
CA LEU A 707 33.46 11.82 -1.22
C LEU A 707 33.16 10.43 -1.81
N VAL A 708 31.99 9.88 -1.50
CA VAL A 708 31.51 8.60 -2.05
C VAL A 708 30.11 8.83 -2.60
N THR A 709 29.83 8.26 -3.77
CA THR A 709 28.49 8.26 -4.36
C THR A 709 27.77 6.97 -3.97
N HIS A 710 26.51 7.09 -3.61
CA HIS A 710 25.61 5.98 -3.36
C HIS A 710 24.26 6.30 -4.01
N ASN A 711 23.94 5.59 -5.09
CA ASN A 711 22.83 5.91 -5.99
C ASN A 711 22.90 7.39 -6.45
N LEU A 712 21.80 8.14 -6.38
CA LEU A 712 21.72 9.53 -6.81
C LEU A 712 22.19 10.54 -5.75
N THR A 713 22.87 10.06 -4.70
CA THR A 713 23.24 10.88 -3.54
C THR A 713 24.71 10.71 -3.18
N THR A 714 25.28 11.69 -2.48
CA THR A 714 26.69 11.63 -2.07
C THR A 714 26.84 11.62 -0.55
N ARG A 715 27.99 11.09 -0.10
CA ARG A 715 28.39 10.93 1.29
C ARG A 715 29.81 11.42 1.47
N PHE A 716 30.11 11.91 2.66
CA PHE A 716 31.48 12.10 3.09
C PHE A 716 31.92 10.90 3.90
N GLN A 717 32.95 10.20 3.44
CA GLN A 717 33.70 9.28 4.29
C GLN A 717 34.68 10.10 5.12
N LEU A 718 34.57 10.01 6.43
CA LEU A 718 35.43 10.67 7.40
C LEU A 718 36.76 9.90 7.57
N GLU A 719 37.77 10.54 8.14
CA GLU A 719 39.08 9.89 8.39
C GLU A 719 39.00 8.65 9.29
N ASN A 720 38.04 8.63 10.21
CA ASN A 720 37.78 7.50 11.10
C ASN A 720 36.96 6.37 10.44
N GLY A 721 36.79 6.39 9.11
CA GLY A 721 36.07 5.37 8.34
C GLY A 721 34.55 5.57 8.26
N GLN A 722 33.96 6.43 9.10
CA GLN A 722 32.51 6.66 9.16
C GLN A 722 31.99 7.42 7.95
N TYR A 723 30.72 7.22 7.62
CA TYR A 723 30.02 7.91 6.56
C TYR A 723 29.00 8.90 7.14
N VAL A 724 28.98 10.11 6.59
CA VAL A 724 27.95 11.12 6.90
C VAL A 724 27.33 11.64 5.60
N THR A 725 26.12 12.18 5.68
CA THR A 725 25.45 12.79 4.52
C THR A 725 26.28 13.93 3.91
N ALA A 726 26.24 14.08 2.59
CA ALA A 726 26.74 15.26 1.90
C ALA A 726 25.61 16.22 1.45
N ASN A 727 24.43 16.11 2.08
CA ASN A 727 23.31 17.02 1.87
C ASN A 727 23.69 18.45 2.33
N ARG A 728 23.64 19.40 1.40
CA ARG A 728 24.01 20.80 1.62
C ARG A 728 23.14 21.51 2.64
N GLN A 729 21.92 21.05 2.91
CA GLN A 729 21.10 21.64 3.97
C GLN A 729 21.59 21.26 5.36
N TRP A 730 22.36 20.17 5.48
CA TRP A 730 22.77 19.61 6.78
C TRP A 730 24.25 19.80 7.06
N VAL A 731 25.09 19.93 6.02
CA VAL A 731 26.52 20.16 6.12
C VAL A 731 26.99 21.29 5.21
N GLN A 732 28.08 21.95 5.59
CA GLN A 732 28.74 22.97 4.78
C GLN A 732 30.21 22.62 4.57
N ASN A 733 30.73 22.83 3.36
CA ASN A 733 32.16 22.71 3.08
C ASN A 733 32.96 23.79 3.81
N GLY A 734 34.09 23.38 4.38
CA GLY A 734 35.00 24.25 5.13
C GLY A 734 34.60 24.40 6.60
N ARG A 735 35.38 25.23 7.29
CA ARG A 735 35.15 25.58 8.69
C ARG A 735 34.14 26.73 8.79
N LYS A 736 33.16 26.60 9.66
CA LYS A 736 32.21 27.67 9.97
C LYS A 736 32.20 27.96 11.46
N ASN A 737 32.37 29.24 11.80
CA ASN A 737 32.37 29.72 13.17
C ASN A 737 31.01 30.29 13.53
N TYR A 738 30.59 30.05 14.77
CA TYR A 738 29.40 30.63 15.37
C TYR A 738 29.70 31.02 16.82
N PRO A 739 29.02 32.06 17.34
CA PRO A 739 29.23 32.48 18.72
C PRO A 739 28.81 31.36 19.66
N ARG A 740 29.68 31.02 20.62
CA ARG A 740 29.38 30.09 21.72
C ARG A 740 28.76 30.78 22.93
N LYS A 741 28.97 32.10 23.02
CA LYS A 741 28.38 32.98 24.02
C LYS A 741 27.95 34.26 23.32
N ILE A 742 26.88 34.85 23.82
CA ILE A 742 26.41 36.18 23.40
C ILE A 742 26.13 37.01 24.65
N THR A 743 26.28 38.32 24.52
CA THR A 743 25.91 39.29 25.56
C THR A 743 24.74 40.13 25.08
N THR A 744 23.66 40.20 25.86
CA THR A 744 22.51 41.05 25.52
C THR A 744 22.91 42.53 25.60
N THR A 745 22.54 43.33 24.61
CA THR A 745 22.77 44.80 24.61
C THR A 745 21.52 45.58 25.02
N HIS A 746 20.38 44.89 25.06
CA HIS A 746 19.06 45.36 25.47
C HIS A 746 18.34 44.23 26.22
N THR A 747 17.21 44.54 26.86
CA THR A 747 16.31 43.49 27.34
C THR A 747 15.74 42.71 26.15
N ILE A 748 15.82 41.38 26.18
CA ILE A 748 15.33 40.50 25.11
C ILE A 748 14.49 39.36 25.67
N TRP A 749 13.56 38.86 24.88
CA TRP A 749 12.77 37.67 25.24
C TRP A 749 13.41 36.38 24.73
N ARG A 750 13.29 35.33 25.55
CA ARG A 750 13.45 33.93 25.18
C ARG A 750 12.09 33.35 24.83
N TYR A 751 12.04 32.64 23.72
CA TYR A 751 10.86 31.98 23.19
C TYR A 751 11.04 30.47 23.19
N ARG A 752 9.94 29.71 23.29
CA ARG A 752 10.00 28.23 23.20
C ARG A 752 10.39 27.75 21.80
N ASP A 753 9.92 28.43 20.77
CA ASP A 753 10.09 28.04 19.38
C ASP A 753 10.90 29.06 18.56
N VAL A 754 11.48 28.61 17.45
CA VAL A 754 12.32 29.44 16.55
C VAL A 754 11.55 30.57 15.87
N ASN A 755 10.22 30.46 15.77
CA ASN A 755 9.35 31.45 15.15
C ASN A 755 8.83 32.51 16.12
N PHE A 756 9.22 32.43 17.40
CA PHE A 756 8.86 33.39 18.45
C PHE A 756 7.35 33.49 18.72
N LYS A 757 6.64 32.36 18.65
CA LYS A 757 5.19 32.33 18.90
C LYS A 757 4.86 32.52 20.38
N GLN A 758 5.68 31.98 21.28
CA GLN A 758 5.44 32.06 22.73
C GLN A 758 6.67 32.55 23.49
N ALA A 759 6.58 33.78 24.03
CA ALA A 759 7.57 34.33 24.94
C ALA A 759 7.47 33.64 26.31
N VAL A 760 8.61 33.31 26.92
CA VAL A 760 8.65 32.52 28.17
C VAL A 760 9.47 33.16 29.27
N HIS A 761 10.54 33.87 28.92
CA HIS A 761 11.42 34.51 29.90
C HIS A 761 12.10 35.72 29.27
N HIS A 762 12.42 36.75 30.05
CA HIS A 762 13.18 37.90 29.56
C HIS A 762 14.57 37.92 30.19
N TYR A 763 15.58 38.23 29.38
CA TYR A 763 16.94 38.49 29.83
C TYR A 763 17.17 39.99 29.85
N ARG A 764 17.77 40.50 30.94
CA ARG A 764 18.10 41.92 31.06
C ARG A 764 19.28 42.27 30.17
N ARG A 765 19.51 43.56 29.95
CA ARG A 765 20.72 44.09 29.28
C ARG A 765 21.99 43.66 30.02
N HIS A 766 23.06 43.38 29.27
CA HIS A 766 24.38 42.92 29.72
C HIS A 766 24.43 41.51 30.32
N GLN A 767 23.42 40.69 30.08
CA GLN A 767 23.40 39.29 30.51
C GLN A 767 24.11 38.41 29.48
N GLN A 768 25.00 37.53 29.96
CA GLN A 768 25.69 36.56 29.11
C GLN A 768 24.87 35.28 28.99
N LEU A 769 24.71 34.80 27.75
CA LEU A 769 23.99 33.57 27.42
C LEU A 769 24.91 32.60 26.69
N VAL A 770 24.85 31.33 27.07
CA VAL A 770 25.52 30.25 26.33
C VAL A 770 24.66 29.87 25.13
N VAL A 771 25.26 29.94 23.94
CA VAL A 771 24.63 29.52 22.69
C VAL A 771 24.92 28.05 22.48
N THR A 772 23.86 27.24 22.44
CA THR A 772 23.93 25.77 22.25
C THR A 772 23.70 25.35 20.80
N GLY A 773 23.27 26.28 19.95
CA GLY A 773 23.06 26.06 18.52
C GLY A 773 22.42 27.28 17.86
N TRP A 774 22.07 27.17 16.59
CA TRP A 774 21.35 28.20 15.85
C TRP A 774 20.34 27.58 14.88
N ASP A 775 19.33 28.36 14.53
CA ASP A 775 18.31 27.95 13.58
C ASP A 775 17.74 29.19 12.89
N TYR A 776 16.88 29.00 11.91
CA TYR A 776 16.24 30.08 11.17
C TYR A 776 14.72 29.98 11.32
N SER A 777 14.04 31.11 11.52
CA SER A 777 12.58 31.18 11.46
C SER A 777 12.05 30.83 10.07
N ASP A 778 10.74 30.65 9.93
CA ASP A 778 10.08 30.32 8.65
C ASP A 778 10.29 31.41 7.59
N HIS A 779 10.62 32.63 8.06
CA HIS A 779 11.00 33.78 7.25
C HIS A 779 12.51 33.91 7.04
N GLY A 780 13.30 32.90 7.41
CA GLY A 780 14.75 32.87 7.21
C GLY A 780 15.55 33.76 8.17
N THR A 781 14.98 34.17 9.31
CA THR A 781 15.67 35.01 10.31
C THR A 781 16.49 34.14 11.27
N LEU A 782 17.79 34.41 11.39
CA LEU A 782 18.68 33.68 12.30
C LEU A 782 18.25 33.88 13.76
N ARG A 783 18.24 32.78 14.52
CA ARG A 783 17.98 32.71 15.97
C ARG A 783 19.06 31.89 16.65
N TYR A 784 19.44 32.30 17.86
CA TYR A 784 20.34 31.50 18.70
C TYR A 784 19.52 30.63 19.64
N ARG A 785 19.91 29.35 19.73
CA ARG A 785 19.39 28.42 20.72
C ARG A 785 20.18 28.60 22.01
N VAL A 786 19.47 28.74 23.11
CA VAL A 786 20.01 28.86 24.47
C VAL A 786 19.29 27.86 25.38
N ALA A 787 19.70 27.74 26.64
CA ALA A 787 18.99 26.90 27.59
C ALA A 787 17.50 27.29 27.68
N GLY A 788 16.61 26.32 27.43
CA GLY A 788 15.16 26.46 27.51
C GLY A 788 14.48 27.23 26.36
N GLY A 789 15.17 27.50 25.24
CA GLY A 789 14.50 28.08 24.06
C GLY A 789 15.41 28.81 23.07
N TYR A 790 14.84 29.79 22.38
CA TYR A 790 15.49 30.61 21.35
C TYR A 790 15.46 32.09 21.72
N VAL A 791 16.52 32.80 21.34
CA VAL A 791 16.65 34.26 21.46
C VAL A 791 17.05 34.89 20.13
N THR A 792 16.92 36.20 20.02
CA THR A 792 17.25 36.92 18.78
C THR A 792 18.75 36.84 18.51
N ALA A 793 19.13 36.62 17.24
CA ALA A 793 20.52 36.72 16.79
C ALA A 793 20.85 38.09 16.16
N ASN A 794 19.94 39.06 16.28
CA ASN A 794 20.14 40.38 15.69
C ASN A 794 21.20 41.16 16.48
N ALA A 795 22.27 41.56 15.80
CA ALA A 795 23.44 42.24 16.37
C ALA A 795 23.12 43.55 17.11
N ARG A 796 21.94 44.14 16.86
CA ARG A 796 21.45 45.30 17.62
C ARG A 796 21.12 44.96 19.07
N PHE A 797 20.68 43.73 19.34
CA PHE A 797 20.17 43.27 20.63
C PHE A 797 21.10 42.30 21.36
N VAL A 798 22.04 41.68 20.64
CA VAL A 798 23.04 40.75 21.17
C VAL A 798 24.40 41.00 20.52
N LYS A 799 25.50 40.87 21.26
CA LYS A 799 26.89 40.95 20.79
C LYS A 799 27.62 39.64 20.99
#